data_AF-A0A6G0XD11-F1
#
_entry.id   AF-A0A6G0XD11-F1
#
_cell.length_a   1.000
_cell.length_b   1.000
_cell.length_c   1.000
_cell.angle_alpha   90.00
_cell.angle_beta   90.00
_cell.angle_gamma   90.00
#
_symmetry.space_group_name_H-M   'P 1'
#
loop_
_entity.id
_entity.type
_entity.pdbx_description
1 polymer ?
#
loop_
_entity_poly.entity_id
_entity_poly.type
_entity_poly.pdbx_seq_one_letter_code
_entity_poly.pdbx_strand_id
1 'polypeptide(L)'
;MRRFALVCLLATASLCVADLDGHAVAVSQGALRTLQKIRGGTPQFYSKLFTSLQIYLCDQLNHRLQPGFADAKNAVWDSQDATVPPYIRFVRRDHPNALKDGNGTCIQAPHAAQDVLDKYAAGYCEVQPNCYWTDPRNVTAADADRTPFYSKEQATPPTSSLTVSAATSELYDWARAIALCIAPAIALAVVSLLSILIYLSCRYCCNRCGGRHPSPRVYSFRQKSIPIGLFVLFGIAIAALSIVALVYNKVIVSSVDGTFDDVLNLVNGTKSWLQAAEEPLVHVRDTVDGSVDLIAADLANSTFVEEGLNGFVTRLDAFAAKSANVVLPTGCDGSKDVICIACDVCTTINSQTTAAKDQMQSIAAQGIDQLATARQTVLSTLVDANATIQSSVNDGVNMLDAFGSPIASVEESITDVQTTWKEQTLVRRAAIVALFALALVIVVLGLVGIFFGLTIRCRPLVFILHFAYAFGTTESFYGHELSRSVGILAIVLLFIVSAVFLALSVLMTDVCHLSDYVAADWTPLLGGIGGAAINACFRNDSLVHALQLDDAFAFAHEISIPHSTNLLSMLDFSALDIFAAQILAANETTFPELSSLTNSSLGALNVYTSAEALSRTFPPDQVAQCAIHDGQYELSSIKTPWMANHDAAPDSSTSPSSYMASRYKPYRSGCSSVPISTCARRVACPYDLFVTELYSNTSTLVDVSKDAAAFVSTMHSNMKELQMYASTFKTNVTALVAALDDVGDTLASSLLKDVDAFQAHMTCTFVATDFHALQASVCDNLTPAILMVAICLFFGGICMLLVVVALLLLVQRLSSPPPPSLSILKQL
;
A
#
# COMPACT_ATOMS: atom_id res chain seq x y z
N MET A 1 47.20 33.53 2.28
CA MET A 1 47.33 34.95 2.69
C MET A 1 47.51 35.93 1.52
N ARG A 2 48.56 35.87 0.69
CA ARG A 2 48.73 36.81 -0.46
C ARG A 2 47.55 36.80 -1.45
N ARG A 3 46.98 35.63 -1.75
CA ARG A 3 45.77 35.51 -2.62
C ARG A 3 44.49 36.04 -1.94
N PHE A 4 44.38 35.92 -0.61
CA PHE A 4 43.21 36.40 0.16
C PHE A 4 43.20 37.93 0.27
N ALA A 5 44.38 38.53 0.48
CA ALA A 5 44.56 39.99 0.45
C ALA A 5 44.31 40.56 -0.97
N LEU A 6 44.70 39.83 -2.03
CA LEU A 6 44.43 40.22 -3.42
C LEU A 6 42.93 40.16 -3.75
N VAL A 7 42.20 39.17 -3.23
CA VAL A 7 40.74 39.04 -3.43
C VAL A 7 39.97 40.14 -2.69
N CYS A 8 40.36 40.50 -1.46
CA CYS A 8 39.79 41.67 -0.77
C CYS A 8 40.09 43.01 -1.48
N LEU A 9 41.22 43.11 -2.20
CA LEU A 9 41.59 44.27 -3.01
C LEU A 9 40.94 44.29 -4.40
N LEU A 10 40.52 43.14 -4.93
CA LEU A 10 39.82 43.03 -6.22
C LEU A 10 38.30 43.16 -6.07
N ALA A 11 37.75 42.77 -4.92
CA ALA A 11 36.32 42.93 -4.61
C ALA A 11 35.86 44.40 -4.51
N THR A 12 36.78 45.34 -4.28
CA THR A 12 36.48 46.78 -4.27
C THR A 12 36.43 47.41 -5.67
N ALA A 13 36.77 46.67 -6.74
CA ALA A 13 36.91 47.22 -8.09
C ALA A 13 35.75 46.88 -9.06
N SER A 14 34.78 46.05 -8.70
CA SER A 14 33.66 45.69 -9.61
C SER A 14 32.30 45.78 -8.92
N LEU A 15 31.61 46.90 -9.13
CA LEU A 15 30.22 47.12 -8.78
C LEU A 15 29.34 46.58 -9.91
N CYS A 16 29.04 45.28 -9.88
CA CYS A 16 27.92 44.70 -10.63
C CYS A 16 27.28 43.61 -9.76
N VAL A 17 26.05 43.87 -9.28
CA VAL A 17 25.45 43.20 -8.10
C VAL A 17 24.92 41.78 -8.40
N ALA A 18 24.73 41.38 -9.67
CA ALA A 18 24.17 40.08 -10.03
C ALA A 18 25.21 38.94 -10.12
N ASP A 19 26.47 39.25 -10.45
CA ASP A 19 27.56 38.25 -10.58
C ASP A 19 28.31 38.02 -9.23
N LEU A 20 27.97 38.81 -8.21
CA LEU A 20 28.63 38.78 -6.90
C LEU A 20 28.22 37.55 -6.07
N ASP A 21 26.97 37.12 -6.14
CA ASP A 21 26.44 36.04 -5.28
C ASP A 21 27.05 34.68 -5.67
N GLY A 22 27.12 34.36 -6.97
CA GLY A 22 27.75 33.11 -7.46
C GLY A 22 29.27 33.07 -7.21
N HIS A 23 29.96 34.21 -7.37
CA HIS A 23 31.38 34.32 -7.04
C HIS A 23 31.62 34.21 -5.53
N ALA A 24 30.75 34.79 -4.69
CA ALA A 24 30.86 34.71 -3.25
C ALA A 24 30.76 33.26 -2.75
N VAL A 25 29.84 32.46 -3.32
CA VAL A 25 29.68 31.02 -3.03
C VAL A 25 30.93 30.23 -3.42
N ALA A 26 31.49 30.45 -4.62
CA ALA A 26 32.69 29.74 -5.05
C ALA A 26 33.91 30.03 -4.14
N VAL A 27 34.07 31.29 -3.70
CA VAL A 27 35.15 31.70 -2.80
C VAL A 27 34.97 31.09 -1.40
N SER A 28 33.75 31.08 -0.87
CA SER A 28 33.47 30.52 0.45
C SER A 28 33.69 29.01 0.48
N GLN A 29 33.30 28.29 -0.56
CA GLN A 29 33.58 26.85 -0.70
C GLN A 29 35.09 26.57 -0.75
N GLY A 30 35.87 27.41 -1.44
CA GLY A 30 37.33 27.33 -1.44
C GLY A 30 37.95 27.52 -0.04
N ALA A 31 37.40 28.43 0.76
CA ALA A 31 37.82 28.62 2.15
C ALA A 31 37.48 27.40 3.02
N LEU A 32 36.29 26.82 2.84
CA LEU A 32 35.86 25.61 3.55
C LEU A 32 36.78 24.41 3.26
N ARG A 33 37.08 24.14 1.99
CA ARG A 33 38.02 23.08 1.57
C ARG A 33 39.42 23.29 2.13
N THR A 34 39.84 24.56 2.28
CA THR A 34 41.15 24.89 2.89
C THR A 34 41.14 24.57 4.38
N LEU A 35 40.07 24.92 5.09
CA LEU A 35 39.90 24.62 6.51
C LEU A 35 39.88 23.10 6.76
N GLN A 36 39.17 22.35 5.93
CA GLN A 36 39.15 20.88 5.96
C GLN A 36 40.57 20.30 5.82
N LYS A 37 41.35 20.76 4.84
CA LYS A 37 42.73 20.30 4.64
C LYS A 37 43.65 20.63 5.83
N ILE A 38 43.50 21.82 6.42
CA ILE A 38 44.28 22.21 7.60
C ILE A 38 43.99 21.30 8.80
N ARG A 39 42.74 20.85 8.94
CA ARG A 39 42.32 19.92 10.00
C ARG A 39 42.69 18.45 9.71
N GLY A 40 43.25 18.14 8.54
CA GLY A 40 43.52 16.76 8.15
C GLY A 40 42.28 15.98 7.71
N GLY A 41 41.20 16.67 7.33
CA GLY A 41 39.96 16.06 6.86
C GLY A 41 40.22 15.22 5.60
N THR A 42 40.18 13.91 5.76
CA THR A 42 40.32 12.89 4.71
C THR A 42 39.14 11.92 4.79
N PRO A 43 38.82 11.16 3.73
CA PRO A 43 37.79 10.13 3.82
C PRO A 43 38.05 9.13 4.97
N GLN A 44 39.32 8.79 5.22
CA GLN A 44 39.67 7.90 6.34
C GLN A 44 39.38 8.53 7.71
N PHE A 45 39.60 9.84 7.86
CA PHE A 45 39.25 10.58 9.07
C PHE A 45 37.73 10.56 9.31
N TYR A 46 36.92 10.90 8.30
CA TYR A 46 35.47 10.95 8.45
C TYR A 46 34.85 9.57 8.66
N SER A 47 35.37 8.54 7.99
CA SER A 47 34.97 7.15 8.26
C SER A 47 35.24 6.74 9.71
N LYS A 48 36.43 7.03 10.26
CA LYS A 48 36.74 6.76 11.67
C LYS A 48 35.88 7.56 12.65
N LEU A 49 35.65 8.84 12.35
CA LEU A 49 34.79 9.72 13.15
C LEU A 49 33.35 9.20 13.17
N PHE A 50 32.82 8.79 12.02
CA PHE A 50 31.50 8.21 11.89
C PHE A 50 31.35 6.93 12.73
N THR A 51 32.28 5.97 12.56
CA THR A 51 32.31 4.74 13.37
C THR A 51 32.42 5.05 14.87
N SER A 52 33.24 6.04 15.25
CA SER A 52 33.40 6.42 16.67
C SER A 52 32.14 7.04 17.26
N LEU A 53 31.43 7.89 16.49
CA LEU A 53 30.15 8.47 16.88
C LEU A 53 29.07 7.39 17.06
N GLN A 54 28.99 6.42 16.14
CA GLN A 54 28.06 5.30 16.24
C GLN A 54 28.28 4.49 17.51
N ILE A 55 29.53 4.11 17.78
CA ILE A 55 29.93 3.35 18.97
C ILE A 55 29.57 4.13 20.25
N TYR A 56 29.91 5.41 20.29
CA TYR A 56 29.66 6.26 21.44
C TYR A 56 28.16 6.47 21.71
N LEU A 57 27.38 6.76 20.66
CA LEU A 57 25.92 6.93 20.79
C LEU A 57 25.25 5.63 21.24
N CYS A 58 25.63 4.49 20.65
CA CYS A 58 25.10 3.20 21.05
C CYS A 58 25.46 2.85 22.50
N ASP A 59 26.69 3.14 22.97
CA ASP A 59 27.07 2.93 24.38
C ASP A 59 26.44 3.93 25.37
N GLN A 60 26.18 5.17 24.96
CA GLN A 60 25.45 6.16 25.77
C GLN A 60 23.99 5.74 26.00
N LEU A 61 23.34 5.18 24.98
CA LEU A 61 21.99 4.60 25.13
C LEU A 61 21.99 3.45 26.16
N ASN A 62 23.11 2.72 26.29
CA ASN A 62 23.27 1.63 27.26
C ASN A 62 23.51 2.11 28.70
N HIS A 63 24.24 3.21 28.93
CA HIS A 63 24.61 3.68 30.27
C HIS A 63 23.42 4.10 31.15
N ARG A 64 22.24 4.29 30.57
CA ARG A 64 20.99 4.58 31.31
C ARG A 64 20.32 3.33 31.90
N LEU A 65 20.81 2.12 31.55
CA LEU A 65 20.29 0.82 32.00
C LEU A 65 21.32 0.21 32.99
N GLN A 66 20.83 -0.29 34.13
CA GLN A 66 21.60 -0.55 35.36
C GLN A 66 22.89 -1.39 35.22
N PRO A 67 23.91 -1.16 36.08
CA PRO A 67 25.09 -2.01 36.17
C PRO A 67 24.75 -3.35 36.85
N GLY A 68 24.78 -4.45 36.11
CA GLY A 68 24.52 -5.78 36.70
C GLY A 68 24.41 -6.96 35.73
N PHE A 69 24.24 -6.72 34.43
CA PHE A 69 24.23 -7.80 33.45
C PHE A 69 25.65 -8.14 33.04
N ALA A 70 26.13 -9.28 33.54
CA ALA A 70 27.47 -9.78 33.32
C ALA A 70 27.83 -9.86 31.82
N ASP A 71 29.08 -9.53 31.54
CA ASP A 71 29.78 -9.45 30.26
C ASP A 71 29.92 -10.81 29.53
N ALA A 72 28.86 -11.62 29.53
CA ALA A 72 28.82 -12.91 28.87
C ALA A 72 28.54 -12.72 27.37
N LYS A 73 29.41 -13.29 26.53
CA LYS A 73 29.09 -13.57 25.13
C LYS A 73 27.71 -14.24 25.08
N ASN A 74 26.81 -13.79 24.20
CA ASN A 74 25.47 -14.36 24.05
C ASN A 74 24.55 -14.16 25.28
N ALA A 75 24.63 -13.00 25.92
CA ALA A 75 23.74 -12.61 27.03
C ALA A 75 22.25 -12.67 26.64
N VAL A 76 21.41 -12.97 27.64
CA VAL A 76 19.97 -13.15 27.52
C VAL A 76 19.25 -12.12 28.41
N TRP A 77 18.17 -11.54 27.90
CA TRP A 77 17.26 -10.70 28.66
C TRP A 77 16.05 -11.52 29.10
N ASP A 78 15.99 -11.80 30.40
CA ASP A 78 14.90 -12.59 30.99
C ASP A 78 13.76 -11.73 31.56
N SER A 79 13.91 -10.39 31.57
CA SER A 79 12.86 -9.47 32.01
C SER A 79 11.80 -9.28 30.91
N GLN A 80 10.57 -8.99 31.33
CA GLN A 80 9.49 -8.55 30.44
C GLN A 80 9.54 -7.03 30.15
N ASP A 81 10.53 -6.32 30.71
CA ASP A 81 10.72 -4.90 30.42
C ASP A 81 11.02 -4.68 28.95
N ALA A 82 10.22 -3.83 28.30
CA ALA A 82 10.33 -3.54 26.87
C ALA A 82 11.69 -2.94 26.45
N THR A 83 12.46 -2.40 27.41
CA THR A 83 13.76 -1.76 27.14
C THR A 83 14.89 -2.77 27.33
N VAL A 84 15.32 -3.40 26.24
CA VAL A 84 16.44 -4.34 26.21
C VAL A 84 17.73 -3.58 25.91
N PRO A 85 18.79 -3.71 26.73
CA PRO A 85 20.07 -3.11 26.41
C PRO A 85 20.60 -3.63 25.06
N PRO A 86 21.01 -2.75 24.11
CA PRO A 86 21.49 -3.13 22.79
C PRO A 86 22.51 -4.28 22.71
N TYR A 87 23.38 -4.44 23.71
CA TYR A 87 24.39 -5.51 23.75
C TYR A 87 23.84 -6.90 24.10
N ILE A 88 22.59 -7.00 24.57
CA ILE A 88 21.94 -8.29 24.77
C ILE A 88 21.57 -8.89 23.42
N ARG A 89 21.89 -10.18 23.23
CA ARG A 89 21.64 -10.87 21.97
C ARG A 89 20.32 -11.61 21.94
N PHE A 90 19.89 -12.15 23.08
CA PHE A 90 18.73 -13.02 23.15
C PHE A 90 17.64 -12.47 24.05
N VAL A 91 16.40 -12.61 23.62
CA VAL A 91 15.18 -12.28 24.36
C VAL A 91 14.21 -13.45 24.27
N ARG A 92 13.22 -13.52 25.16
CA ARG A 92 12.17 -14.54 25.06
C ARG A 92 11.32 -14.34 23.80
N ARG A 93 10.73 -15.44 23.29
CA ARG A 93 9.88 -15.41 22.09
C ARG A 93 8.68 -14.46 22.21
N ASP A 94 8.11 -14.27 23.38
CA ASP A 94 7.00 -13.35 23.62
C ASP A 94 7.42 -11.87 23.70
N HIS A 95 8.72 -11.59 23.79
CA HIS A 95 9.23 -10.23 23.93
C HIS A 95 9.02 -9.41 22.63
N PRO A 96 8.66 -8.11 22.73
CA PRO A 96 8.44 -7.25 21.54
C PRO A 96 9.68 -7.11 20.66
N ASN A 97 10.88 -7.03 21.25
CA ASN A 97 12.14 -6.94 20.50
C ASN A 97 12.67 -8.28 19.97
N ALA A 98 11.91 -9.36 20.06
CA ALA A 98 12.32 -10.65 19.48
C ALA A 98 12.22 -10.60 17.95
N LEU A 99 13.28 -11.02 17.27
CA LEU A 99 13.32 -11.11 15.81
C LEU A 99 12.54 -12.36 15.35
N LYS A 100 11.43 -12.11 14.65
CA LYS A 100 10.50 -13.14 14.17
C LYS A 100 10.22 -12.95 12.68
N ASP A 101 9.85 -14.03 12.02
CA ASP A 101 9.24 -14.01 10.70
C ASP A 101 7.74 -13.65 10.78
N GLY A 102 7.08 -13.53 9.61
CA GLY A 102 5.65 -13.23 9.51
C GLY A 102 4.73 -14.25 10.20
N ASN A 103 5.23 -15.45 10.50
CA ASN A 103 4.50 -16.51 11.22
C ASN A 103 4.76 -16.47 12.73
N GLY A 104 5.48 -15.46 13.24
CA GLY A 104 5.84 -15.35 14.64
C GLY A 104 6.89 -16.37 15.10
N THR A 105 7.63 -16.98 14.18
CA THR A 105 8.73 -17.92 14.45
C THR A 105 10.06 -17.19 14.48
N CYS A 106 10.93 -17.59 15.39
CA CYS A 106 12.17 -16.84 15.61
C CYS A 106 13.21 -17.12 14.54
N ILE A 107 13.76 -16.03 14.00
CA ILE A 107 14.78 -16.10 12.96
C ILE A 107 16.12 -16.47 13.61
N GLN A 108 16.75 -17.52 13.10
CA GLN A 108 18.00 -18.07 13.60
C GLN A 108 19.18 -17.65 12.71
N ALA A 109 20.35 -17.47 13.30
CA ALA A 109 21.56 -17.22 12.53
C ALA A 109 21.96 -18.48 11.74
N PRO A 110 22.24 -18.38 10.43
CA PRO A 110 22.41 -19.53 9.54
C PRO A 110 23.63 -20.40 9.87
N HIS A 111 24.64 -19.84 10.54
CA HIS A 111 25.86 -20.53 10.96
C HIS A 111 26.17 -20.31 12.45
N ALA A 112 25.13 -20.44 13.30
CA ALA A 112 25.22 -20.27 14.74
C ALA A 112 26.23 -21.22 15.40
N ALA A 113 27.02 -20.70 16.35
CA ALA A 113 27.88 -21.52 17.21
C ALA A 113 27.04 -22.37 18.19
N GLN A 114 27.62 -23.44 18.74
CA GLN A 114 26.88 -24.38 19.59
C GLN A 114 26.21 -23.71 20.80
N ASP A 115 26.88 -22.74 21.42
CA ASP A 115 26.36 -21.96 22.54
C ASP A 115 25.13 -21.10 22.17
N VAL A 116 24.97 -20.75 20.89
CA VAL A 116 23.78 -20.06 20.35
C VAL A 116 22.67 -21.05 20.01
N LEU A 117 23.01 -22.20 19.42
CA LEU A 117 22.04 -23.27 19.16
C LEU A 117 21.36 -23.73 20.45
N ASP A 118 22.12 -23.79 21.56
CA ASP A 118 21.58 -24.11 22.88
C ASP A 118 20.56 -23.06 23.37
N LYS A 119 20.70 -21.78 22.98
CA LYS A 119 19.72 -20.72 23.28
C LYS A 119 18.45 -20.84 22.46
N TYR A 120 18.58 -21.18 21.18
CA TYR A 120 17.42 -21.47 20.33
C TYR A 120 16.63 -22.66 20.87
N ALA A 121 17.33 -23.73 21.26
CA ALA A 121 16.72 -24.91 21.88
C ALA A 121 16.02 -24.58 23.22
N ALA A 122 16.53 -23.58 23.96
CA ALA A 122 15.91 -23.08 25.18
C ALA A 122 14.74 -22.10 24.95
N GLY A 123 14.32 -21.88 23.69
CA GLY A 123 13.15 -21.05 23.35
C GLY A 123 13.43 -19.55 23.29
N TYR A 124 14.69 -19.15 23.25
CA TYR A 124 15.08 -17.75 23.05
C TYR A 124 15.21 -17.40 21.58
N CYS A 125 14.99 -16.12 21.29
CA CYS A 125 15.04 -15.55 19.97
C CYS A 125 16.14 -14.50 19.92
N GLU A 126 16.79 -14.37 18.77
CA GLU A 126 17.68 -13.23 18.51
C GLU A 126 16.90 -11.93 18.73
N VAL A 127 17.55 -10.91 19.28
CA VAL A 127 17.00 -9.56 19.33
C VAL A 127 16.97 -8.98 17.91
N GLN A 128 15.96 -8.17 17.61
CA GLN A 128 15.90 -7.40 16.37
C GLN A 128 17.21 -6.60 16.14
N PRO A 129 17.63 -6.43 14.88
CA PRO A 129 18.88 -5.72 14.56
C PRO A 129 18.87 -4.32 15.16
N ASN A 130 19.98 -3.95 15.82
CA ASN A 130 20.11 -2.71 16.57
C ASN A 130 21.51 -2.11 16.36
N CYS A 131 21.83 -1.03 17.08
CA CYS A 131 23.11 -0.34 16.94
C CYS A 131 24.35 -1.17 17.35
N TYR A 132 24.16 -2.35 17.98
CA TYR A 132 25.22 -3.27 18.39
C TYR A 132 25.22 -4.56 17.57
N TRP A 133 24.05 -5.14 17.27
CA TRP A 133 23.92 -6.42 16.56
C TRP A 133 23.42 -6.26 15.12
N THR A 134 24.14 -6.84 14.16
CA THR A 134 23.79 -6.90 12.73
C THR A 134 22.54 -7.73 12.46
N ASP A 135 21.92 -7.65 11.27
CA ASP A 135 20.85 -8.59 10.92
C ASP A 135 21.43 -9.99 10.68
N PRO A 136 20.98 -11.04 11.40
CA PRO A 136 21.50 -12.40 11.23
C PRO A 136 21.26 -12.97 9.82
N ARG A 137 20.33 -12.41 9.04
CA ARG A 137 20.06 -12.81 7.64
C ARG A 137 21.08 -12.25 6.64
N ASN A 138 21.76 -11.16 7.00
CA ASN A 138 22.74 -10.50 6.13
C ASN A 138 24.16 -11.06 6.30
N VAL A 139 24.32 -12.18 7.02
CA VAL A 139 25.60 -12.87 7.21
C VAL A 139 25.87 -13.72 5.96
N THR A 140 26.78 -13.28 5.09
CA THR A 140 27.16 -14.02 3.87
C THR A 140 27.89 -15.31 4.22
N ALA A 141 27.71 -16.36 3.40
CA ALA A 141 28.16 -17.75 3.57
C ALA A 141 29.69 -17.99 3.75
N ALA A 142 30.51 -16.95 3.92
CA ALA A 142 31.96 -17.06 3.99
C ALA A 142 32.54 -17.06 5.42
N ASP A 143 31.93 -16.47 6.46
CA ASP A 143 32.52 -16.48 7.81
C ASP A 143 31.49 -16.26 8.95
N ALA A 144 31.53 -17.16 9.95
CA ALA A 144 31.11 -17.07 11.36
C ALA A 144 29.67 -16.63 11.75
N ASP A 145 29.30 -17.01 12.98
CA ASP A 145 28.09 -16.59 13.73
C ASP A 145 27.88 -15.05 13.76
N ARG A 146 26.66 -14.58 14.01
CA ARG A 146 26.27 -13.15 14.07
C ARG A 146 27.28 -12.34 14.90
N THR A 147 27.91 -11.33 14.29
CA THR A 147 28.95 -10.52 14.92
C THR A 147 28.43 -9.15 15.39
N PRO A 148 28.94 -8.61 16.51
CA PRO A 148 28.63 -7.24 16.90
C PRO A 148 29.36 -6.22 16.01
N PHE A 149 28.78 -5.01 15.87
CA PHE A 149 29.41 -3.89 15.16
C PHE A 149 30.69 -3.39 15.85
N TYR A 150 30.77 -3.49 17.18
CA TYR A 150 31.93 -3.08 17.97
C TYR A 150 32.08 -3.92 19.23
N SER A 151 33.30 -3.99 19.76
CA SER A 151 33.59 -4.75 20.97
C SER A 151 33.52 -3.85 22.22
N LYS A 152 32.69 -4.21 23.19
CA LYS A 152 32.77 -3.63 24.54
C LYS A 152 33.93 -4.25 25.33
N GLU A 153 34.09 -5.59 25.26
CA GLU A 153 35.16 -6.36 25.94
C GLU A 153 35.70 -7.59 25.17
N GLN A 154 35.42 -7.76 23.87
CA GLN A 154 35.96 -8.89 23.11
C GLN A 154 37.46 -8.71 22.80
N ALA A 155 38.27 -9.76 23.07
CA ALA A 155 39.73 -9.73 22.95
C ALA A 155 40.26 -9.51 21.52
N THR A 156 39.42 -9.69 20.50
CA THR A 156 39.75 -9.40 19.10
C THR A 156 38.55 -8.71 18.44
N PRO A 157 38.63 -7.40 18.14
CA PRO A 157 37.62 -6.73 17.35
C PRO A 157 37.48 -7.41 15.97
N PRO A 158 36.28 -7.59 15.40
CA PRO A 158 36.13 -7.95 13.99
C PRO A 158 36.95 -6.98 13.13
N THR A 159 37.56 -7.48 12.05
CA THR A 159 38.44 -6.75 11.14
C THR A 159 37.76 -5.45 10.71
N SER A 160 38.26 -4.29 11.18
CA SER A 160 37.75 -2.90 11.02
C SER A 160 36.98 -2.25 12.19
N SER A 161 36.68 -2.96 13.28
CA SER A 161 35.97 -2.37 14.43
C SER A 161 36.90 -1.69 15.46
N LEU A 162 36.43 -0.57 16.02
CA LEU A 162 37.08 0.18 17.12
C LEU A 162 36.53 -0.30 18.47
N THR A 163 37.36 -0.28 19.53
CA THR A 163 36.88 -0.44 20.91
C THR A 163 36.18 0.83 21.40
N VAL A 164 35.32 0.73 22.43
CA VAL A 164 34.68 1.91 23.04
C VAL A 164 35.71 2.95 23.53
N SER A 165 36.83 2.48 24.09
CA SER A 165 37.92 3.34 24.53
C SER A 165 38.63 4.05 23.37
N ALA A 166 38.87 3.35 22.25
CA ALA A 166 39.44 3.94 21.05
C ALA A 166 38.50 4.97 20.41
N ALA A 167 37.20 4.65 20.33
CA ALA A 167 36.17 5.57 19.83
C ALA A 167 36.08 6.85 20.68
N THR A 168 36.13 6.71 22.01
CA THR A 168 36.11 7.87 22.93
C THR A 168 37.35 8.74 22.77
N SER A 169 38.53 8.13 22.58
CA SER A 169 39.77 8.85 22.30
C SER A 169 39.68 9.64 21.00
N GLU A 170 39.16 9.02 19.93
CA GLU A 170 38.99 9.67 18.63
C GLU A 170 38.04 10.89 18.72
N LEU A 171 36.93 10.77 19.45
CA LEU A 171 36.01 11.88 19.69
C LEU A 171 36.66 13.02 20.47
N TYR A 172 37.51 12.71 21.45
CA TYR A 172 38.26 13.72 22.20
C TYR A 172 39.26 14.46 21.30
N ASP A 173 39.99 13.73 20.45
CA ASP A 173 40.93 14.32 19.50
C ASP A 173 40.22 15.17 18.43
N TRP A 174 39.05 14.73 17.96
CA TRP A 174 38.17 15.53 17.11
C TRP A 174 37.72 16.83 17.78
N ALA A 175 37.22 16.75 19.03
CA ALA A 175 36.79 17.93 19.78
C ALA A 175 37.96 18.90 20.04
N ARG A 176 39.16 18.36 20.32
CA ARG A 176 40.39 19.14 20.46
C ARG A 176 40.77 19.85 19.16
N ALA A 177 40.59 19.20 18.01
CA ALA A 177 40.84 19.82 16.71
C ALA A 177 39.89 21.00 16.43
N ILE A 178 38.63 20.93 16.87
CA ILE A 178 37.69 22.05 16.82
C ILE A 178 38.15 23.17 17.74
N ALA A 179 38.53 22.84 18.98
CA ALA A 179 39.02 23.82 19.96
C ALA A 179 40.25 24.60 19.44
N LEU A 180 41.16 23.94 18.72
CA LEU A 180 42.32 24.58 18.09
C LEU A 180 41.94 25.61 17.01
N CYS A 181 40.81 25.43 16.32
CA CYS A 181 40.34 26.37 15.29
C CYS A 181 39.76 27.65 15.90
N ILE A 182 39.13 27.57 17.07
CA ILE A 182 38.52 28.72 17.76
C ILE A 182 39.48 29.39 18.76
N ALA A 183 40.52 28.68 19.21
CA ALA A 183 41.48 29.17 20.19
C ALA A 183 42.08 30.54 19.86
N PRO A 184 42.46 30.87 18.60
CA PRO A 184 43.02 32.19 18.28
C PRO A 184 42.03 33.35 18.57
N ALA A 185 40.75 33.17 18.27
CA ALA A 185 39.73 34.19 18.50
C ALA A 185 39.49 34.38 20.00
N ILE A 186 39.37 33.29 20.77
CA ILE A 186 39.19 33.35 22.22
C ILE A 186 40.43 33.95 22.90
N ALA A 187 41.63 33.52 22.51
CA ALA A 187 42.88 34.06 23.05
C ALA A 187 43.01 35.56 22.79
N LEU A 188 42.69 36.03 21.58
CA LEU A 188 42.69 37.45 21.26
C LEU A 188 41.61 38.23 22.02
N ALA A 189 40.42 37.66 22.24
CA ALA A 189 39.39 38.27 23.09
C ALA A 189 39.88 38.46 24.53
N VAL A 190 40.45 37.40 25.14
CA VAL A 190 40.96 37.41 26.52
C VAL A 190 42.16 38.34 26.64
N VAL A 191 43.14 38.27 25.73
CA VAL A 191 44.31 39.15 25.72
C VAL A 191 43.89 40.61 25.52
N SER A 192 42.92 40.89 24.65
CA SER A 192 42.39 42.24 24.48
C SER A 192 41.75 42.73 25.77
N LEU A 193 40.89 41.93 26.39
CA LEU A 193 40.24 42.26 27.66
C LEU A 193 41.26 42.52 28.78
N LEU A 194 42.21 41.61 28.99
CA LEU A 194 43.26 41.74 30.02
C LEU A 194 44.19 42.93 29.78
N SER A 195 44.67 43.12 28.54
CA SER A 195 45.54 44.25 28.18
C SER A 195 44.85 45.58 28.48
N ILE A 196 43.54 45.62 28.31
CA ILE A 196 42.74 46.81 28.55
C ILE A 196 42.47 47.02 30.03
N LEU A 197 42.12 45.96 30.79
CA LEU A 197 41.98 46.05 32.25
C LEU A 197 43.27 46.56 32.89
N ILE A 198 44.42 46.08 32.41
CA ILE A 198 45.74 46.56 32.82
C ILE A 198 45.93 48.03 32.42
N TYR A 199 45.62 48.42 31.17
CA TYR A 199 45.75 49.80 30.71
C TYR A 199 44.88 50.78 31.52
N LEU A 200 43.61 50.43 31.77
CA LEU A 200 42.69 51.24 32.58
C LEU A 200 43.18 51.31 34.03
N SER A 201 43.62 50.21 34.63
CA SER A 201 44.17 50.19 35.99
C SER A 201 45.43 51.05 36.10
N CYS A 202 46.36 50.95 35.15
CA CYS A 202 47.55 51.80 35.11
C CYS A 202 47.22 53.29 34.92
N ARG A 203 46.20 53.61 34.12
CA ARG A 203 45.78 54.99 33.84
C ARG A 203 45.02 55.62 35.01
N TYR A 204 44.05 54.92 35.59
CA TYR A 204 43.19 55.45 36.65
C TYR A 204 43.79 55.27 38.06
N CYS A 205 44.36 54.11 38.38
CA CYS A 205 44.86 53.83 39.73
C CYS A 205 46.32 54.25 39.91
N CYS A 206 47.15 54.14 38.87
CA CYS A 206 48.59 54.44 38.97
C CYS A 206 49.00 55.78 38.34
N ASN A 207 48.08 56.50 37.69
CA ASN A 207 48.33 57.74 36.92
C ASN A 207 49.51 57.61 35.92
N ARG A 208 49.81 56.38 35.45
CA ARG A 208 50.82 56.07 34.43
C ARG A 208 50.13 55.96 33.06
N CYS A 209 50.90 55.87 31.97
CA CYS A 209 50.35 55.70 30.60
C CYS A 209 49.45 56.84 30.09
N GLY A 210 49.81 58.09 30.41
CA GLY A 210 49.15 59.30 29.89
C GLY A 210 48.28 60.05 30.89
N GLY A 211 48.02 59.47 32.08
CA GLY A 211 47.52 60.15 33.28
C GLY A 211 46.35 61.13 33.13
N ARG A 212 46.10 61.93 34.19
CA ARG A 212 45.18 63.08 34.15
C ARG A 212 45.77 64.32 33.47
N HIS A 213 47.07 64.32 33.17
CA HIS A 213 47.80 65.47 32.62
C HIS A 213 48.60 65.10 31.37
N PRO A 214 48.59 65.95 30.31
CA PRO A 214 49.29 65.69 29.06
C PRO A 214 50.81 65.65 29.26
N SER A 215 51.49 64.77 28.50
CA SER A 215 52.94 64.65 28.49
C SER A 215 53.60 65.95 28.00
N PRO A 216 54.67 66.45 28.67
CA PRO A 216 55.40 67.64 28.26
C PRO A 216 56.27 67.42 27.01
N ARG A 217 56.33 66.20 26.45
CA ARG A 217 57.16 65.90 25.27
C ARG A 217 56.55 66.47 23.99
N VAL A 218 57.39 67.11 23.19
CA VAL A 218 57.05 67.62 21.85
C VAL A 218 57.32 66.52 20.80
N TYR A 219 56.35 66.25 19.93
CA TYR A 219 56.46 65.23 18.87
C TYR A 219 56.60 65.85 17.47
N SER A 220 57.41 65.22 16.62
CA SER A 220 57.63 65.65 15.23
C SER A 220 56.46 65.28 14.30
N PHE A 221 56.39 65.91 13.12
CA PHE A 221 55.34 65.63 12.12
C PHE A 221 55.31 64.16 11.69
N ARG A 222 56.48 63.55 11.43
CA ARG A 222 56.59 62.10 11.09
C ARG A 222 56.09 61.19 12.22
N GLN A 223 56.30 61.58 13.48
CA GLN A 223 55.79 60.81 14.61
C GLN A 223 54.26 60.93 14.73
N LYS A 224 53.63 61.99 14.21
CA LYS A 224 52.17 62.12 14.19
C LYS A 224 51.53 61.43 12.98
N SER A 225 52.18 61.43 11.82
CA SER A 225 51.60 60.91 10.57
C SER A 225 51.51 59.37 10.52
N ILE A 226 52.47 58.65 11.10
CA ILE A 226 52.47 57.17 11.10
C ILE A 226 51.19 56.57 11.71
N PRO A 227 50.77 56.94 12.94
CA PRO A 227 49.55 56.38 13.51
C PRO A 227 48.27 56.85 12.80
N ILE A 228 48.27 58.04 12.16
CA ILE A 228 47.15 58.47 11.30
C ILE A 228 47.05 57.55 10.07
N GLY A 229 48.18 57.27 9.40
CA GLY A 229 48.21 56.38 8.24
C GLY A 229 47.73 54.96 8.58
N LEU A 230 48.16 54.42 9.73
CA LEU A 230 47.70 53.12 10.22
C LEU A 230 46.19 53.13 10.52
N PHE A 231 45.69 54.18 11.18
CA PHE A 231 44.27 54.33 11.47
C PHE A 231 43.41 54.33 10.20
N VAL A 232 43.80 55.11 9.18
CA VAL A 232 43.05 55.19 7.91
C VAL A 232 43.10 53.87 7.15
N LEU A 233 44.28 53.22 7.07
CA LEU A 233 44.44 51.94 6.39
C LEU A 233 43.53 50.85 6.98
N PHE A 234 43.56 50.69 8.31
CA PHE A 234 42.73 49.68 8.97
C PHE A 234 41.26 50.08 9.05
N GLY A 235 40.94 51.37 9.08
CA GLY A 235 39.57 51.87 8.92
C GLY A 235 38.94 51.50 7.57
N ILE A 236 39.69 51.66 6.47
CA ILE A 236 39.27 51.22 5.13
C ILE A 236 39.10 49.69 5.10
N ALA A 237 40.02 48.94 5.71
CA ALA A 237 39.93 47.49 5.79
C ALA A 237 38.66 47.03 6.53
N ILE A 238 38.30 47.68 7.65
CA ILE A 238 37.05 47.39 8.38
C ILE A 238 35.83 47.68 7.51
N ALA A 239 35.80 48.79 6.77
CA ALA A 239 34.70 49.10 5.86
C ALA A 239 34.55 48.05 4.75
N ALA A 240 35.66 47.63 4.14
CA ALA A 240 35.65 46.57 3.12
C ALA A 240 35.16 45.23 3.70
N LEU A 241 35.64 44.82 4.87
CA LEU A 241 35.19 43.59 5.55
C LEU A 241 33.70 43.64 5.92
N SER A 242 33.18 44.83 6.27
CA SER A 242 31.77 45.03 6.57
C SER A 242 30.89 44.81 5.33
N ILE A 243 31.31 45.33 4.17
CA ILE A 243 30.60 45.12 2.89
C ILE A 243 30.61 43.64 2.52
N VAL A 244 31.74 42.96 2.65
CA VAL A 244 31.85 41.52 2.35
C VAL A 244 30.95 40.70 3.28
N ALA A 245 30.93 41.00 4.59
CA ALA A 245 30.06 40.32 5.55
C ALA A 245 28.57 40.52 5.24
N LEU A 246 28.17 41.70 4.75
CA LEU A 246 26.80 41.98 4.31
C LEU A 246 26.38 41.10 3.11
N VAL A 247 27.26 40.93 2.13
CA VAL A 247 27.01 40.07 0.97
C VAL A 247 26.79 38.62 1.41
N TYR A 248 27.68 38.09 2.27
CA TYR A 248 27.52 36.72 2.79
C TYR A 248 26.29 36.55 3.68
N ASN A 249 25.87 37.57 4.41
CA ASN A 249 24.63 37.53 5.17
C ASN A 249 23.39 37.37 4.28
N LYS A 250 23.39 37.96 3.07
CA LYS A 250 22.32 37.75 2.08
C LYS A 250 22.29 36.29 1.62
N VAL A 251 23.44 35.69 1.36
CA VAL A 251 23.58 34.26 1.00
C VAL A 251 23.06 33.37 2.13
N ILE A 252 23.42 33.65 3.39
CA ILE A 252 22.92 32.91 4.56
C ILE A 252 21.39 32.95 4.61
N VAL A 253 20.78 34.14 4.51
CA VAL A 253 19.31 34.26 4.56
C VAL A 253 18.65 33.46 3.44
N SER A 254 19.13 33.61 2.20
CA SER A 254 18.58 32.86 1.06
C SER A 254 18.75 31.36 1.20
N SER A 255 19.88 30.90 1.77
CA SER A 255 20.15 29.47 1.93
C SER A 255 19.32 28.86 3.05
N VAL A 256 19.06 29.60 4.14
CA VAL A 256 18.16 29.15 5.21
C VAL A 256 16.71 29.10 4.72
N ASP A 257 16.28 30.10 3.95
CA ASP A 257 14.94 30.08 3.34
C ASP A 257 14.80 28.87 2.40
N GLY A 258 15.79 28.61 1.54
CA GLY A 258 15.82 27.40 0.70
C GLY A 258 15.87 26.10 1.51
N THR A 259 16.61 26.05 2.62
CA THR A 259 16.63 24.90 3.54
C THR A 259 15.22 24.61 4.08
N PHE A 260 14.45 25.63 4.48
CA PHE A 260 13.07 25.41 4.93
C PHE A 260 12.18 24.91 3.80
N ASP A 261 12.32 25.46 2.59
CA ASP A 261 11.54 25.04 1.43
C ASP A 261 11.87 23.59 1.05
N ASP A 262 13.14 23.18 1.09
CA ASP A 262 13.58 21.79 0.83
C ASP A 262 13.02 20.80 1.87
N VAL A 263 13.03 21.16 3.16
CA VAL A 263 12.43 20.30 4.20
C VAL A 263 10.91 20.22 4.05
N LEU A 264 10.23 21.32 3.72
CA LEU A 264 8.79 21.32 3.46
C LEU A 264 8.44 20.49 2.20
N ASN A 265 9.29 20.52 1.17
CA ASN A 265 9.14 19.66 -0.01
C ASN A 265 9.25 18.18 0.37
N LEU A 266 10.23 17.80 1.20
CA LEU A 266 10.35 16.43 1.71
C LEU A 266 9.09 15.99 2.49
N VAL A 267 8.58 16.86 3.36
CA VAL A 267 7.37 16.59 4.15
C VAL A 267 6.14 16.42 3.24
N ASN A 268 5.93 17.34 2.30
CA ASN A 268 4.81 17.29 1.36
C ASN A 268 4.91 16.11 0.39
N GLY A 269 6.12 15.81 -0.09
CA GLY A 269 6.42 14.63 -0.89
C GLY A 269 6.08 13.35 -0.14
N THR A 270 6.44 13.27 1.14
CA THR A 270 6.10 12.13 2.00
C THR A 270 4.60 11.98 2.18
N LYS A 271 3.86 13.09 2.39
CA LYS A 271 2.38 13.05 2.48
C LYS A 271 1.74 12.57 1.18
N SER A 272 2.15 13.14 0.04
CA SER A 272 1.62 12.74 -1.27
C SER A 272 1.93 11.28 -1.58
N TRP A 273 3.11 10.80 -1.18
CA TRP A 273 3.52 9.42 -1.33
C TRP A 273 2.68 8.48 -0.45
N LEU A 274 2.46 8.82 0.83
CA LEU A 274 1.59 8.06 1.74
C LEU A 274 0.16 7.94 1.18
N GLN A 275 -0.41 9.05 0.70
CA GLN A 275 -1.77 9.04 0.12
C GLN A 275 -1.85 8.19 -1.15
N ALA A 276 -0.85 8.28 -2.04
CA ALA A 276 -0.80 7.46 -3.26
C ALA A 276 -0.60 5.96 -2.98
N ALA A 277 0.01 5.61 -1.84
CA ALA A 277 0.11 4.23 -1.37
C ALA A 277 -1.17 3.76 -0.66
N GLU A 278 -1.89 4.64 0.02
CA GLU A 278 -3.10 4.31 0.77
C GLU A 278 -4.32 4.06 -0.15
N GLU A 279 -4.51 4.88 -1.18
CA GLU A 279 -5.70 4.84 -2.05
C GLU A 279 -5.93 3.47 -2.71
N PRO A 280 -4.93 2.79 -3.31
CA PRO A 280 -5.12 1.46 -3.88
C PRO A 280 -5.49 0.41 -2.81
N LEU A 281 -4.91 0.50 -1.61
CA LEU A 281 -5.21 -0.43 -0.52
C LEU A 281 -6.66 -0.27 -0.04
N VAL A 282 -7.14 0.97 0.11
CA VAL A 282 -8.54 1.26 0.45
C VAL A 282 -9.49 0.74 -0.64
N HIS A 283 -9.13 0.92 -1.91
CA HIS A 283 -9.93 0.41 -3.03
C HIS A 283 -10.01 -1.13 -3.05
N VAL A 284 -8.92 -1.84 -2.71
CA VAL A 284 -8.93 -3.30 -2.52
C VAL A 284 -9.94 -3.69 -1.46
N ARG A 285 -9.87 -3.06 -0.27
CA ARG A 285 -10.80 -3.36 0.83
C ARG A 285 -12.25 -3.21 0.40
N ASP A 286 -12.59 -2.08 -0.21
CA ASP A 286 -13.96 -1.73 -0.58
C ASP A 286 -14.47 -2.63 -1.74
N THR A 287 -13.59 -3.02 -2.67
CA THR A 287 -13.93 -3.95 -3.78
C THR A 287 -14.18 -5.36 -3.28
N VAL A 288 -13.37 -5.85 -2.33
CA VAL A 288 -13.57 -7.18 -1.74
C VAL A 288 -14.88 -7.20 -0.95
N ASP A 289 -15.18 -6.16 -0.17
CA ASP A 289 -16.43 -6.05 0.60
C ASP A 289 -17.66 -6.05 -0.32
N GLY A 290 -17.65 -5.23 -1.37
CA GLY A 290 -18.72 -5.19 -2.38
C GLY A 290 -18.89 -6.50 -3.15
N SER A 291 -17.79 -7.22 -3.42
CA SER A 291 -17.84 -8.52 -4.12
C SER A 291 -18.45 -9.63 -3.24
N VAL A 292 -18.16 -9.61 -1.93
CA VAL A 292 -18.80 -10.54 -0.97
C VAL A 292 -20.30 -10.29 -0.90
N ASP A 293 -20.73 -9.03 -0.85
CA ASP A 293 -22.16 -8.68 -0.81
C ASP A 293 -22.90 -9.12 -2.09
N LEU A 294 -22.29 -8.93 -3.26
CA LEU A 294 -22.85 -9.38 -4.54
C LEU A 294 -22.98 -10.91 -4.61
N ILE A 295 -21.92 -11.64 -4.24
CA ILE A 295 -21.94 -13.11 -4.23
C ILE A 295 -22.96 -13.63 -3.21
N ALA A 296 -23.06 -13.01 -2.02
CA ALA A 296 -24.07 -13.35 -1.02
C ALA A 296 -25.50 -13.12 -1.53
N ALA A 297 -25.74 -12.03 -2.26
CA ALA A 297 -27.04 -11.72 -2.85
C ALA A 297 -27.43 -12.71 -3.96
N ASP A 298 -26.51 -13.05 -4.86
CA ASP A 298 -26.76 -14.01 -5.95
C ASP A 298 -26.97 -15.43 -5.42
N LEU A 299 -26.19 -15.85 -4.41
CA LEU A 299 -26.40 -17.12 -3.70
C LEU A 299 -27.68 -17.14 -2.87
N ALA A 300 -28.14 -16.01 -2.34
CA ALA A 300 -29.43 -15.94 -1.65
C ALA A 300 -30.61 -16.12 -2.62
N ASN A 301 -30.47 -15.64 -3.85
CA ASN A 301 -31.47 -15.79 -4.91
C ASN A 301 -31.46 -17.16 -5.60
N SER A 302 -30.56 -18.08 -5.21
CA SER A 302 -30.41 -19.41 -5.83
C SER A 302 -31.41 -20.47 -5.32
N THR A 303 -32.49 -20.09 -4.62
CA THR A 303 -33.52 -21.02 -4.13
C THR A 303 -34.22 -21.77 -5.27
N PHE A 304 -34.25 -21.16 -6.46
CA PHE A 304 -34.76 -21.79 -7.68
C PHE A 304 -34.06 -23.11 -8.03
N VAL A 305 -32.83 -23.34 -7.52
CA VAL A 305 -32.10 -24.57 -7.82
C VAL A 305 -32.70 -25.76 -7.07
N GLU A 306 -32.99 -25.59 -5.77
CA GLU A 306 -33.64 -26.60 -4.93
C GLU A 306 -35.09 -26.84 -5.36
N GLU A 307 -35.85 -25.76 -5.57
CA GLU A 307 -37.22 -25.82 -6.11
C GLU A 307 -37.24 -26.47 -7.51
N GLY A 308 -36.25 -26.12 -8.33
CA GLY A 308 -36.03 -26.66 -9.67
C GLY A 308 -35.90 -28.18 -9.68
N LEU A 309 -34.97 -28.70 -8.89
CA LEU A 309 -34.69 -30.14 -8.77
C LEU A 309 -35.86 -30.93 -8.17
N ASN A 310 -36.52 -30.40 -7.13
CA ASN A 310 -37.73 -31.01 -6.58
C ASN A 310 -38.90 -31.01 -7.58
N GLY A 311 -39.01 -29.97 -8.40
CA GLY A 311 -40.01 -29.89 -9.46
C GLY A 311 -39.81 -30.92 -10.58
N PHE A 312 -38.56 -31.31 -10.88
CA PHE A 312 -38.28 -32.42 -11.80
C PHE A 312 -38.83 -33.75 -11.29
N VAL A 313 -38.51 -34.09 -10.03
CA VAL A 313 -38.99 -35.32 -9.39
C VAL A 313 -40.52 -35.35 -9.37
N THR A 314 -41.15 -34.23 -9.00
CA THR A 314 -42.61 -34.09 -8.96
C THR A 314 -43.26 -34.31 -10.34
N ARG A 315 -42.69 -33.75 -11.40
CA ARG A 315 -43.22 -33.89 -12.77
C ARG A 315 -43.00 -35.30 -13.32
N LEU A 316 -41.87 -35.93 -13.00
CA LEU A 316 -41.60 -37.33 -13.34
C LEU A 316 -42.55 -38.28 -12.58
N ASP A 317 -42.87 -37.99 -11.32
CA ASP A 317 -43.88 -38.72 -10.55
C ASP A 317 -45.27 -38.57 -11.16
N ALA A 318 -45.65 -37.36 -11.55
CA ALA A 318 -46.91 -37.13 -12.24
C ALA A 318 -46.96 -37.84 -13.61
N PHE A 319 -45.83 -37.96 -14.31
CA PHE A 319 -45.74 -38.73 -15.55
C PHE A 319 -45.93 -40.23 -15.29
N ALA A 320 -45.19 -40.79 -14.32
CA ALA A 320 -45.26 -42.20 -13.93
C ALA A 320 -46.67 -42.60 -13.48
N ALA A 321 -47.32 -41.77 -12.64
CA ALA A 321 -48.68 -42.01 -12.18
C ALA A 321 -49.71 -42.07 -13.32
N LYS A 322 -49.50 -41.31 -14.40
CA LYS A 322 -50.38 -41.30 -15.58
C LYS A 322 -50.11 -42.46 -16.55
N SER A 323 -48.94 -43.09 -16.49
CA SER A 323 -48.55 -44.23 -17.35
C SER A 323 -48.71 -45.60 -16.68
N ALA A 324 -48.87 -45.65 -15.36
CA ALA A 324 -48.97 -46.90 -14.61
C ALA A 324 -50.33 -47.58 -14.78
N ASN A 325 -50.32 -48.91 -14.98
CA ASN A 325 -51.50 -49.79 -14.95
C ASN A 325 -52.65 -49.34 -15.88
N VAL A 326 -52.33 -48.74 -17.03
CA VAL A 326 -53.32 -48.30 -18.00
C VAL A 326 -54.03 -49.51 -18.62
N VAL A 327 -55.35 -49.51 -18.55
CA VAL A 327 -56.23 -50.52 -19.17
C VAL A 327 -57.04 -49.85 -20.27
N LEU A 328 -57.12 -50.51 -21.43
CA LEU A 328 -57.86 -50.02 -22.60
C LEU A 328 -59.07 -50.94 -22.90
N PRO A 329 -60.24 -50.40 -23.27
CA PRO A 329 -60.58 -48.97 -23.27
C PRO A 329 -60.64 -48.40 -21.85
N THR A 330 -60.57 -47.08 -21.73
CA THR A 330 -60.45 -46.38 -20.45
C THR A 330 -61.67 -46.67 -19.57
N GLY A 331 -61.44 -47.15 -18.35
CA GLY A 331 -62.50 -47.50 -17.39
C GLY A 331 -63.08 -48.91 -17.55
N CYS A 332 -62.50 -49.74 -18.41
CA CYS A 332 -62.86 -51.15 -18.58
C CYS A 332 -62.55 -51.97 -17.30
N ASP A 333 -63.48 -52.82 -16.89
CA ASP A 333 -63.35 -53.73 -15.75
C ASP A 333 -63.12 -55.16 -16.26
N GLY A 334 -61.90 -55.68 -16.08
CA GLY A 334 -61.50 -57.02 -16.53
C GLY A 334 -62.33 -58.17 -15.94
N SER A 335 -63.14 -57.90 -14.92
CA SER A 335 -64.09 -58.86 -14.35
C SER A 335 -65.49 -58.83 -14.97
N LYS A 336 -65.84 -57.80 -15.75
CA LYS A 336 -67.19 -57.58 -16.30
C LYS A 336 -67.22 -57.46 -17.82
N ASP A 337 -66.22 -56.80 -18.39
CA ASP A 337 -66.16 -56.47 -19.81
C ASP A 337 -65.48 -57.57 -20.62
N VAL A 338 -65.92 -57.75 -21.87
CA VAL A 338 -65.45 -58.84 -22.74
C VAL A 338 -64.05 -58.58 -23.29
N ILE A 339 -63.71 -57.31 -23.50
CA ILE A 339 -62.41 -56.88 -24.03
C ILE A 339 -61.89 -55.75 -23.13
N CYS A 340 -61.07 -56.13 -22.15
CA CYS A 340 -60.17 -55.22 -21.47
C CYS A 340 -58.74 -55.67 -21.74
N ILE A 341 -57.96 -54.81 -22.38
CA ILE A 341 -56.58 -55.10 -22.74
C ILE A 341 -55.68 -54.31 -21.79
N ALA A 342 -54.87 -55.03 -21.02
CA ALA A 342 -53.79 -54.40 -20.27
C ALA A 342 -52.79 -53.81 -21.26
N CYS A 343 -52.40 -52.56 -21.06
CA CYS A 343 -51.45 -51.92 -21.95
C CYS A 343 -50.01 -52.31 -21.55
N ASP A 344 -49.51 -53.45 -22.05
CA ASP A 344 -48.15 -53.93 -21.77
C ASP A 344 -47.06 -52.93 -22.20
N VAL A 345 -47.33 -52.21 -23.29
CA VAL A 345 -46.46 -51.13 -23.76
C VAL A 345 -46.46 -49.95 -22.77
N CYS A 346 -47.59 -49.63 -22.17
CA CYS A 346 -47.68 -48.62 -21.11
C CYS A 346 -46.92 -49.08 -19.86
N THR A 347 -46.96 -50.37 -19.52
CA THR A 347 -46.16 -50.94 -18.41
C THR A 347 -44.66 -50.81 -18.66
N THR A 348 -44.22 -51.02 -19.90
CA THR A 348 -42.81 -50.87 -20.30
C THR A 348 -42.38 -49.39 -20.29
N ILE A 349 -43.23 -48.49 -20.77
CA ILE A 349 -43.00 -47.04 -20.68
C ILE A 349 -42.95 -46.60 -19.22
N ASN A 350 -43.82 -47.14 -18.37
CA ASN A 350 -43.84 -46.84 -16.95
C ASN A 350 -42.57 -47.31 -16.25
N SER A 351 -42.03 -48.49 -16.58
CA SER A 351 -40.76 -48.97 -15.99
C SER A 351 -39.57 -48.11 -16.41
N GLN A 352 -39.53 -47.65 -17.67
CA GLN A 352 -38.53 -46.70 -18.15
C GLN A 352 -38.66 -45.33 -17.47
N THR A 353 -39.89 -44.88 -17.23
CA THR A 353 -40.18 -43.64 -16.48
C THR A 353 -39.68 -43.76 -15.04
N THR A 354 -39.93 -44.88 -14.37
CA THR A 354 -39.46 -45.13 -13.00
C THR A 354 -37.93 -45.18 -12.94
N ALA A 355 -37.27 -45.81 -13.91
CA ALA A 355 -35.81 -45.82 -13.98
C ALA A 355 -35.23 -44.40 -14.19
N ALA A 356 -35.82 -43.61 -15.09
CA ALA A 356 -35.44 -42.23 -15.31
C ALA A 356 -35.69 -41.36 -14.06
N LYS A 357 -36.80 -41.61 -13.35
CA LYS A 357 -37.11 -40.98 -12.06
C LYS A 357 -36.06 -41.32 -11.01
N ASP A 358 -35.76 -42.59 -10.78
CA ASP A 358 -34.81 -43.02 -9.74
C ASP A 358 -33.41 -42.44 -9.99
N GLN A 359 -32.99 -42.41 -11.26
CA GLN A 359 -31.74 -41.77 -11.66
C GLN A 359 -31.78 -40.25 -11.39
N MET A 360 -32.85 -39.56 -11.79
CA MET A 360 -33.00 -38.11 -11.56
C MET A 360 -33.13 -37.77 -10.08
N GLN A 361 -33.75 -38.63 -9.27
CA GLN A 361 -33.87 -38.45 -7.83
C GLN A 361 -32.52 -38.64 -7.13
N SER A 362 -31.70 -39.59 -7.60
CA SER A 362 -30.31 -39.75 -7.15
C SER A 362 -29.44 -38.55 -7.53
N ILE A 363 -29.53 -38.06 -8.78
CA ILE A 363 -28.78 -36.90 -9.27
C ILE A 363 -29.25 -35.62 -8.55
N ALA A 364 -30.56 -35.46 -8.33
CA ALA A 364 -31.11 -34.32 -7.60
C ALA A 364 -30.67 -34.31 -6.13
N ALA A 365 -30.69 -35.45 -5.44
CA ALA A 365 -30.24 -35.52 -4.04
C ALA A 365 -28.74 -35.22 -3.90
N GLN A 366 -27.90 -35.87 -4.71
CA GLN A 366 -26.47 -35.56 -4.74
C GLN A 366 -26.21 -34.12 -5.19
N GLY A 367 -27.02 -33.62 -6.11
CA GLY A 367 -26.88 -32.29 -6.67
C GLY A 367 -27.20 -31.18 -5.67
N ILE A 368 -28.27 -31.36 -4.89
CA ILE A 368 -28.63 -30.44 -3.80
C ILE A 368 -27.54 -30.44 -2.73
N ASP A 369 -27.04 -31.60 -2.32
CA ASP A 369 -25.99 -31.68 -1.29
C ASP A 369 -24.65 -31.08 -1.78
N GLN A 370 -24.26 -31.35 -3.02
CA GLN A 370 -23.06 -30.78 -3.62
C GLN A 370 -23.17 -29.26 -3.80
N LEU A 371 -24.34 -28.76 -4.20
CA LEU A 371 -24.58 -27.33 -4.34
C LEU A 371 -24.62 -26.63 -2.98
N ALA A 372 -25.26 -27.22 -1.99
CA ALA A 372 -25.27 -26.69 -0.62
C ALA A 372 -23.84 -26.65 -0.05
N THR A 373 -23.05 -27.69 -0.29
CA THR A 373 -21.64 -27.74 0.10
C THR A 373 -20.83 -26.70 -0.66
N ALA A 374 -20.97 -26.60 -1.98
CA ALA A 374 -20.27 -25.62 -2.81
C ALA A 374 -20.63 -24.19 -2.41
N ARG A 375 -21.91 -23.91 -2.13
CA ARG A 375 -22.37 -22.63 -1.59
C ARG A 375 -21.70 -22.32 -0.24
N GLN A 376 -21.67 -23.29 0.67
CA GLN A 376 -21.06 -23.11 1.99
C GLN A 376 -19.54 -22.90 1.89
N THR A 377 -18.86 -23.64 1.00
CA THR A 377 -17.42 -23.51 0.76
C THR A 377 -17.08 -22.20 0.07
N VAL A 378 -17.82 -21.78 -0.96
CA VAL A 378 -17.61 -20.49 -1.62
C VAL A 378 -17.84 -19.36 -0.61
N LEU A 379 -18.92 -19.41 0.17
CA LEU A 379 -19.16 -18.41 1.21
C LEU A 379 -18.07 -18.41 2.29
N SER A 380 -17.65 -19.58 2.80
CA SER A 380 -16.62 -19.61 3.85
C SER A 380 -15.26 -19.16 3.32
N THR A 381 -14.83 -19.67 2.16
CA THR A 381 -13.55 -19.29 1.56
C THR A 381 -13.53 -17.81 1.20
N LEU A 382 -14.62 -17.26 0.66
CA LEU A 382 -14.68 -15.85 0.31
C LEU A 382 -14.77 -14.94 1.54
N VAL A 383 -15.52 -15.33 2.58
CA VAL A 383 -15.60 -14.58 3.84
C VAL A 383 -14.27 -14.64 4.61
N ASP A 384 -13.61 -15.79 4.67
CA ASP A 384 -12.30 -15.95 5.34
C ASP A 384 -11.19 -15.23 4.58
N ALA A 385 -11.21 -15.28 3.24
CA ALA A 385 -10.32 -14.49 2.40
C ALA A 385 -10.60 -13.00 2.58
N ASN A 386 -11.86 -12.56 2.62
CA ASN A 386 -12.23 -11.17 2.88
C ASN A 386 -11.71 -10.71 4.25
N ALA A 387 -11.95 -11.47 5.32
CA ALA A 387 -11.47 -11.12 6.66
C ALA A 387 -9.94 -11.00 6.72
N THR A 388 -9.23 -11.89 6.03
CA THR A 388 -7.77 -11.89 5.96
C THR A 388 -7.26 -10.69 5.15
N ILE A 389 -7.81 -10.44 3.96
CA ILE A 389 -7.45 -9.31 3.11
C ILE A 389 -7.77 -7.99 3.83
N GLN A 390 -8.95 -7.86 4.44
CA GLN A 390 -9.32 -6.68 5.22
C GLN A 390 -8.37 -6.47 6.40
N SER A 391 -7.99 -7.53 7.14
CA SER A 391 -7.05 -7.40 8.24
C SER A 391 -5.69 -6.91 7.75
N SER A 392 -5.12 -7.55 6.72
CA SER A 392 -3.82 -7.17 6.16
C SER A 392 -3.82 -5.75 5.56
N VAL A 393 -4.89 -5.38 4.88
CA VAL A 393 -5.07 -4.02 4.32
C VAL A 393 -5.23 -2.99 5.44
N ASN A 394 -6.06 -3.26 6.45
CA ASN A 394 -6.24 -2.35 7.58
C ASN A 394 -4.95 -2.20 8.39
N ASP A 395 -4.17 -3.27 8.56
CA ASP A 395 -2.85 -3.20 9.21
C ASP A 395 -1.88 -2.33 8.38
N GLY A 396 -1.90 -2.47 7.06
CA GLY A 396 -1.14 -1.62 6.13
C GLY A 396 -1.55 -0.14 6.20
N VAL A 397 -2.85 0.15 6.14
CA VAL A 397 -3.40 1.52 6.26
C VAL A 397 -3.09 2.11 7.64
N ASN A 398 -3.28 1.36 8.72
CA ASN A 398 -2.95 1.81 10.08
C ASN A 398 -1.46 2.10 10.24
N MET A 399 -0.59 1.31 9.59
CA MET A 399 0.85 1.58 9.55
C MET A 399 1.18 2.87 8.80
N LEU A 400 0.52 3.14 7.66
CA LEU A 400 0.67 4.39 6.91
C LEU A 400 0.13 5.61 7.72
N ASP A 401 -1.02 5.46 8.36
CA ASP A 401 -1.63 6.47 9.24
C ASP A 401 -0.75 6.79 10.45
N ALA A 402 -0.04 5.80 10.98
CA ALA A 402 0.91 6.00 12.08
C ALA A 402 2.07 6.94 11.69
N PHE A 403 2.39 7.08 10.40
CA PHE A 403 3.34 8.10 9.92
C PHE A 403 2.70 9.47 9.75
N GLY A 404 1.39 9.55 9.47
CA GLY A 404 0.67 10.79 9.18
C GLY A 404 0.74 11.82 10.33
N SER A 405 0.46 11.40 11.57
CA SER A 405 0.46 12.31 12.73
C SER A 405 1.85 12.89 13.06
N PRO A 406 2.93 12.10 13.15
CA PRO A 406 4.28 12.64 13.31
C PRO A 406 4.68 13.61 12.20
N ILE A 407 4.35 13.30 10.94
CA ILE A 407 4.68 14.17 9.80
C ILE A 407 3.93 15.50 9.87
N ALA A 408 2.64 15.49 10.24
CA ALA A 408 1.87 16.71 10.45
C ALA A 408 2.45 17.58 11.58
N SER A 409 2.88 16.96 12.68
CA SER A 409 3.53 17.66 13.80
C SER A 409 4.89 18.27 13.40
N VAL A 410 5.66 17.57 12.56
CA VAL A 410 6.92 18.07 12.01
C VAL A 410 6.68 19.26 11.07
N GLU A 411 5.67 19.20 10.19
CA GLU A 411 5.29 20.32 9.32
C GLU A 411 4.92 21.57 10.12
N GLU A 412 4.08 21.41 11.14
CA GLU A 412 3.66 22.52 12.01
C GLU A 412 4.88 23.15 12.70
N SER A 413 5.77 22.32 13.24
CA SER A 413 7.01 22.76 13.89
C SER A 413 7.93 23.51 12.91
N ILE A 414 8.09 23.00 11.69
CA ILE A 414 8.93 23.65 10.67
C ILE A 414 8.30 24.97 10.23
N THR A 415 6.99 25.01 10.04
CA THR A 415 6.26 26.21 9.60
C THR A 415 6.29 27.29 10.68
N ASP A 416 6.15 26.93 11.95
CA ASP A 416 6.27 27.85 13.08
C ASP A 416 7.69 28.43 13.17
N VAL A 417 8.71 27.58 13.03
CA VAL A 417 10.11 28.02 13.02
C VAL A 417 10.42 28.88 11.79
N GLN A 418 9.89 28.55 10.61
CA GLN A 418 10.05 29.35 9.39
C GLN A 418 9.35 30.71 9.52
N THR A 419 8.17 30.75 10.15
CA THR A 419 7.44 32.00 10.41
C THR A 419 8.19 32.87 11.38
N THR A 420 8.64 32.31 12.51
CA THR A 420 9.51 32.98 13.48
C THR A 420 10.80 33.47 12.80
N TRP A 421 11.38 32.66 11.93
CA TRP A 421 12.55 33.03 11.14
C TRP A 421 12.26 34.23 10.22
N LYS A 422 11.14 34.22 9.50
CA LYS A 422 10.75 35.33 8.62
C LYS A 422 10.49 36.61 9.42
N GLU A 423 9.77 36.54 10.53
CA GLU A 423 9.48 37.69 11.42
C GLU A 423 10.74 38.30 12.03
N GLN A 424 11.70 37.47 12.47
CA GLN A 424 12.95 37.94 13.07
C GLN A 424 14.00 38.39 12.04
N THR A 425 13.72 38.33 10.75
CA THR A 425 14.69 38.69 9.68
C THR A 425 15.25 40.09 9.86
N LEU A 426 14.41 41.06 10.26
CA LEU A 426 14.84 42.44 10.51
C LEU A 426 15.82 42.53 11.69
N VAL A 427 15.50 41.85 12.80
CA VAL A 427 16.31 41.84 14.02
C VAL A 427 17.66 41.16 13.79
N ARG A 428 17.68 40.03 13.06
CA ARG A 428 18.92 39.31 12.74
C ARG A 428 19.84 40.08 11.80
N ARG A 429 19.27 40.66 10.72
CA ARG A 429 20.03 41.56 9.83
C ARG A 429 20.59 42.73 10.62
N ALA A 430 19.81 43.31 11.53
CA ALA A 430 20.28 44.38 12.40
C ALA A 430 21.41 43.93 13.34
N ALA A 431 21.41 42.69 13.85
CA ALA A 431 22.42 42.22 14.81
C ALA A 431 23.83 42.07 14.19
N ILE A 432 23.97 41.43 13.03
CA ILE A 432 25.28 41.29 12.35
C ILE A 432 25.76 42.66 11.86
N VAL A 433 24.85 43.48 11.33
CA VAL A 433 25.17 44.84 10.90
C VAL A 433 25.55 45.72 12.09
N ALA A 434 24.93 45.55 13.26
CA ALA A 434 25.25 46.34 14.46
C ALA A 434 26.71 46.16 14.90
N LEU A 435 27.26 44.95 14.78
CA LEU A 435 28.67 44.69 15.14
C LEU A 435 29.65 45.49 14.26
N PHE A 436 29.41 45.51 12.94
CA PHE A 436 30.22 46.28 12.00
C PHE A 436 29.90 47.78 12.03
N ALA A 437 28.63 48.16 12.22
CA ALA A 437 28.21 49.55 12.35
C ALA A 437 28.86 50.20 13.57
N LEU A 438 28.95 49.49 14.68
CA LEU A 438 29.62 49.96 15.89
C LEU A 438 31.13 50.17 15.62
N ALA A 439 31.78 49.27 14.89
CA ALA A 439 33.15 49.44 14.42
C ALA A 439 33.32 50.67 13.50
N LEU A 440 32.39 50.87 12.55
CA LEU A 440 32.40 52.03 11.65
C LEU A 440 32.17 53.35 12.39
N VAL A 441 31.28 53.39 13.38
CA VAL A 441 31.06 54.57 14.23
C VAL A 441 32.37 54.97 14.93
N ILE A 442 33.15 54.01 15.42
CA ILE A 442 34.46 54.28 16.05
C ILE A 442 35.45 54.85 15.03
N VAL A 443 35.46 54.32 13.80
CA VAL A 443 36.29 54.86 12.71
C VAL A 443 35.88 56.31 12.40
N VAL A 444 34.58 56.62 12.28
CA VAL A 444 34.09 57.97 12.01
C VAL A 444 34.43 58.92 13.15
N LEU A 445 34.16 58.54 14.41
CA LEU A 445 34.52 59.35 15.58
C LEU A 445 36.03 59.57 15.69
N GLY A 446 36.82 58.56 15.34
CA GLY A 446 38.28 58.67 15.26
C GLY A 446 38.74 59.65 14.19
N LEU A 447 38.16 59.61 12.97
CA LEU A 447 38.44 60.58 11.90
C LEU A 447 38.12 62.01 12.34
N VAL A 448 36.94 62.21 12.95
CA VAL A 448 36.51 63.50 13.49
C VAL A 448 37.47 64.00 14.57
N GLY A 449 37.87 63.13 15.50
CA GLY A 449 38.84 63.46 16.55
C GLY A 449 40.23 63.79 16.02
N ILE A 450 40.71 63.09 14.98
CA ILE A 450 41.98 63.38 14.30
C ILE A 450 41.90 64.75 13.61
N PHE A 451 40.82 65.02 12.87
CA PHE A 451 40.63 66.29 12.17
C PHE A 451 40.68 67.48 13.14
N PHE A 452 39.91 67.42 14.24
CA PHE A 452 39.92 68.48 15.26
C PHE A 452 41.27 68.57 15.99
N GLY A 453 41.97 67.45 16.20
CA GLY A 453 43.27 67.43 16.86
C GLY A 453 44.44 67.99 16.04
N LEU A 454 44.30 68.04 14.72
CA LEU A 454 45.26 68.70 13.84
C LEU A 454 45.02 70.23 13.75
N THR A 455 43.81 70.70 14.06
CA THR A 455 43.47 72.13 14.06
C THR A 455 43.83 72.83 15.38
N ILE A 456 44.65 73.88 15.31
CA ILE A 456 45.21 74.59 16.48
C ILE A 456 44.12 75.21 17.38
N ARG A 457 43.02 75.72 16.80
CA ARG A 457 41.92 76.39 17.54
C ARG A 457 40.94 75.44 18.23
N CYS A 458 40.89 74.16 17.84
CA CYS A 458 39.93 73.17 18.35
C CYS A 458 40.62 72.06 19.16
N ARG A 459 41.86 72.28 19.58
CA ARG A 459 42.66 71.32 20.36
C ARG A 459 41.97 70.73 21.62
N PRO A 460 41.11 71.44 22.39
CA PRO A 460 40.38 70.81 23.48
C PRO A 460 39.35 69.74 23.02
N LEU A 461 38.90 69.79 21.75
CA LEU A 461 38.03 68.74 21.18
C LEU A 461 38.75 67.43 20.85
N VAL A 462 40.08 67.33 21.05
CA VAL A 462 40.82 66.05 21.04
C VAL A 462 40.25 65.07 22.09
N PHE A 463 39.50 65.57 23.07
CA PHE A 463 38.76 64.73 24.01
C PHE A 463 37.72 63.82 23.32
N ILE A 464 37.19 64.16 22.13
CA ILE A 464 36.36 63.26 21.30
C ILE A 464 37.09 61.96 20.97
N LEU A 465 38.42 61.99 20.86
CA LEU A 465 39.21 60.78 20.64
C LEU A 465 39.11 59.82 21.83
N HIS A 466 38.90 60.33 23.06
CA HIS A 466 38.66 59.51 24.25
C HIS A 466 37.27 58.85 24.24
N PHE A 467 36.28 59.51 23.62
CA PHE A 467 34.95 58.90 23.38
C PHE A 467 35.06 57.70 22.42
N ALA A 468 35.94 57.77 21.42
CA ALA A 468 36.10 56.70 20.43
C ALA A 468 36.71 55.40 21.00
N TYR A 469 37.63 55.48 21.98
CA TYR A 469 38.30 54.28 22.53
C TYR A 469 38.00 53.94 24.01
N ALA A 470 37.57 54.88 24.87
CA ALA A 470 37.49 54.63 26.33
C ALA A 470 36.22 55.09 27.06
N PHE A 471 35.57 56.18 26.65
CA PHE A 471 34.53 56.86 27.45
C PHE A 471 34.86 56.97 28.95
N GLY A 472 35.83 57.84 29.28
CA GLY A 472 36.18 58.19 30.65
C GLY A 472 35.66 59.57 31.04
N THR A 473 34.96 59.62 32.18
CA THR A 473 34.85 60.75 33.12
C THR A 473 34.30 62.09 32.62
N THR A 474 33.02 62.33 32.88
CA THR A 474 32.62 63.55 33.60
C THR A 474 31.62 63.14 34.68
N GLU A 475 31.93 63.44 35.94
CA GLU A 475 30.91 63.51 36.99
C GLU A 475 29.78 64.43 36.51
N SER A 476 28.53 64.04 36.74
CA SER A 476 27.28 64.69 36.29
C SER A 476 26.83 64.36 34.86
N PHE A 477 25.94 63.36 34.72
CA PHE A 477 24.48 63.56 34.62
C PHE A 477 23.79 62.19 34.40
N TYR A 478 23.02 61.74 35.40
CA TYR A 478 22.02 60.67 35.40
C TYR A 478 22.30 59.31 34.71
N GLY A 479 22.81 58.36 35.51
CA GLY A 479 22.25 57.01 35.71
C GLY A 479 21.85 56.13 34.51
N HIS A 480 22.79 55.32 34.01
CA HIS A 480 22.53 53.90 33.68
C HIS A 480 23.88 53.15 33.58
N GLU A 481 24.05 52.07 34.35
CA GLU A 481 25.36 51.44 34.63
C GLU A 481 25.97 50.56 33.51
N LEU A 482 25.38 50.48 32.31
CA LEU A 482 25.76 49.42 31.34
C LEU A 482 26.66 49.83 30.14
N SER A 483 27.05 51.10 29.96
CA SER A 483 27.70 51.56 28.69
C SER A 483 29.18 51.94 28.76
N ARG A 484 29.95 51.37 29.69
CA ARG A 484 31.40 51.62 29.77
C ARG A 484 32.14 50.80 28.70
N SER A 485 32.68 51.49 27.69
CA SER A 485 33.67 51.05 26.67
C SER A 485 33.14 50.48 25.32
N VAL A 486 32.45 51.31 24.53
CA VAL A 486 31.91 50.94 23.20
C VAL A 486 32.96 50.31 22.26
N GLY A 487 34.13 50.93 22.05
CA GLY A 487 35.13 50.38 21.11
C GLY A 487 35.89 49.14 21.57
N ILE A 488 35.92 48.91 22.87
CA ILE A 488 36.56 47.74 23.48
C ILE A 488 35.58 46.57 23.51
N LEU A 489 34.34 46.86 23.90
CA LEU A 489 33.22 45.95 23.80
C LEU A 489 33.06 45.48 22.36
N ALA A 490 33.23 46.36 21.37
CA ALA A 490 33.28 46.01 19.95
C ALA A 490 34.29 44.90 19.66
N ILE A 491 35.54 45.06 20.10
CA ILE A 491 36.62 44.11 19.83
C ILE A 491 36.33 42.76 20.47
N VAL A 492 35.91 42.76 21.74
CA VAL A 492 35.57 41.53 22.47
C VAL A 492 34.39 40.82 21.81
N LEU A 493 33.33 41.55 21.44
CA LEU A 493 32.17 40.99 20.74
C LEU A 493 32.54 40.45 19.36
N LEU A 494 33.37 41.17 18.58
CA LEU A 494 33.83 40.69 17.27
C LEU A 494 34.58 39.35 17.38
N PHE A 495 35.48 39.21 18.36
CA PHE A 495 36.20 37.96 18.56
C PHE A 495 35.34 36.83 19.14
N ILE A 496 34.45 37.11 20.09
CA ILE A 496 33.54 36.09 20.66
C ILE A 496 32.56 35.59 19.61
N VAL A 497 31.89 36.50 18.89
CA VAL A 497 30.94 36.12 17.83
C VAL A 497 31.66 35.40 16.71
N SER A 498 32.87 35.84 16.33
CA SER A 498 33.72 35.11 15.38
C SER A 498 34.02 33.69 15.87
N ALA A 499 34.40 33.50 17.14
CA ALA A 499 34.67 32.18 17.70
C ALA A 499 33.46 31.24 17.64
N VAL A 500 32.26 31.75 17.94
CA VAL A 500 31.00 30.98 17.85
C VAL A 500 30.71 30.60 16.40
N PHE A 501 30.78 31.54 15.46
CA PHE A 501 30.51 31.27 14.05
C PHE A 501 31.57 30.34 13.44
N LEU A 502 32.83 30.43 13.87
CA LEU A 502 33.89 29.50 13.48
C LEU A 502 33.61 28.10 14.01
N ALA A 503 33.21 27.95 15.29
CA ALA A 503 32.83 26.66 15.86
C ALA A 503 31.68 26.02 15.07
N LEU A 504 30.62 26.80 14.82
CA LEU A 504 29.45 26.35 14.07
C LEU A 504 29.83 25.93 12.65
N SER A 505 30.65 26.73 11.95
CA SER A 505 31.08 26.42 10.59
C SER A 505 31.88 25.12 10.53
N VAL A 506 32.79 24.91 11.49
CA VAL A 506 33.61 23.70 11.58
C VAL A 506 32.75 22.47 11.85
N LEU A 507 31.82 22.57 12.81
CA LEU A 507 30.87 21.51 13.14
C LEU A 507 29.99 21.15 11.94
N MET A 508 29.39 22.16 11.30
CA MET A 508 28.54 21.96 10.12
C MET A 508 29.33 21.36 8.95
N THR A 509 30.60 21.74 8.78
CA THR A 509 31.47 21.10 7.77
C THR A 509 31.59 19.60 8.02
N ASP A 510 31.82 19.21 9.27
CA ASP A 510 31.96 17.79 9.62
C ASP A 510 30.62 17.05 9.46
N VAL A 511 29.50 17.67 9.86
CA VAL A 511 28.15 17.13 9.64
C VAL A 511 27.89 16.87 8.15
N CYS A 512 28.31 17.79 7.27
CA CYS A 512 28.15 17.65 5.82
C CYS A 512 28.94 16.50 5.20
N HIS A 513 30.11 16.15 5.74
CA HIS A 513 30.84 14.96 5.30
C HIS A 513 30.29 13.69 5.94
N LEU A 514 29.84 13.76 7.20
CA LEU A 514 29.22 12.63 7.88
C LEU A 514 27.85 12.26 7.28
N SER A 515 27.12 13.23 6.73
CA SER A 515 25.84 12.99 6.07
C SER A 515 25.97 12.11 4.82
N ASP A 516 27.11 12.15 4.12
CA ASP A 516 27.38 11.24 2.99
C ASP A 516 27.52 9.78 3.45
N TYR A 517 28.12 9.54 4.62
CA TYR A 517 28.21 8.19 5.19
C TYR A 517 26.86 7.68 5.66
N VAL A 518 26.02 8.57 6.19
CA VAL A 518 24.63 8.25 6.55
C VAL A 518 23.80 7.94 5.31
N ALA A 519 23.91 8.74 4.26
CA ALA A 519 23.20 8.53 2.99
C ALA A 519 23.57 7.21 2.30
N ALA A 520 24.78 6.71 2.52
CA ALA A 520 25.23 5.42 1.99
C ALA A 520 24.58 4.22 2.71
N ASP A 521 24.38 4.33 4.03
CA ASP A 521 23.73 3.31 4.85
C ASP A 521 23.09 3.89 6.12
N TRP A 522 21.76 3.89 6.16
CA TRP A 522 20.94 4.33 7.29
C TRP A 522 20.76 3.28 8.40
N THR A 523 21.11 2.01 8.14
CA THR A 523 20.97 0.87 9.08
C THR A 523 21.58 1.14 10.47
N PRO A 524 22.77 1.76 10.59
CA PRO A 524 23.36 1.99 11.91
C PRO A 524 22.61 3.03 12.76
N LEU A 525 21.86 3.94 12.14
CA LEU A 525 21.10 4.98 12.84
C LEU A 525 19.67 4.54 13.17
N LEU A 526 19.01 3.88 12.22
CA LEU A 526 17.58 3.56 12.29
C LEU A 526 17.31 2.08 12.59
N GLY A 527 18.35 1.26 12.77
CA GLY A 527 18.24 -0.18 12.96
C GLY A 527 17.92 -0.93 11.66
N GLY A 528 17.68 -2.24 11.76
CA GLY A 528 17.50 -3.10 10.58
C GLY A 528 16.35 -2.67 9.67
N ILE A 529 15.13 -2.64 10.20
CA ILE A 529 13.92 -2.39 9.40
C ILE A 529 13.84 -0.92 8.96
N GLY A 530 14.02 0.04 9.89
CA GLY A 530 13.98 1.47 9.56
C GLY A 530 15.09 1.90 8.61
N GLY A 531 16.29 1.35 8.78
CA GLY A 531 17.42 1.60 7.88
C GLY A 531 17.24 0.96 6.52
N ALA A 532 16.72 -0.27 6.44
CA ALA A 532 16.42 -0.93 5.16
C ALA A 532 15.39 -0.12 4.35
N ALA A 533 14.36 0.41 5.00
CA ALA A 533 13.34 1.24 4.35
C ALA A 533 13.95 2.50 3.71
N ILE A 534 14.70 3.29 4.49
CA ILE A 534 15.32 4.52 3.96
C ILE A 534 16.41 4.19 2.93
N ASN A 535 17.20 3.13 3.13
CA ASN A 535 18.18 2.69 2.14
C ASN A 535 17.51 2.31 0.81
N ALA A 536 16.34 1.68 0.83
CA ALA A 536 15.57 1.37 -0.38
C ALA A 536 15.15 2.65 -1.10
N CYS A 537 14.69 3.67 -0.37
CA CYS A 537 14.43 5.00 -0.94
C CYS A 537 15.66 5.60 -1.63
N PHE A 538 16.85 5.46 -1.01
CA PHE A 538 18.11 5.97 -1.56
C PHE A 538 18.64 5.17 -2.75
N ARG A 539 18.29 3.90 -2.87
CA ARG A 539 18.75 3.00 -3.94
C ARG A 539 17.73 2.80 -5.06
N ASN A 540 16.55 3.41 -4.94
CA ASN A 540 15.42 3.20 -5.84
C ASN A 540 14.93 1.73 -5.85
N ASP A 541 15.01 1.08 -4.69
CA ASP A 541 14.50 -0.27 -4.48
C ASP A 541 13.05 -0.19 -3.96
N SER A 542 12.26 -1.24 -4.18
CA SER A 542 10.89 -1.32 -3.67
C SER A 542 10.88 -1.47 -2.15
N LEU A 543 10.08 -0.64 -1.46
CA LEU A 543 9.86 -0.78 -0.02
C LEU A 543 9.13 -2.08 0.33
N VAL A 544 8.33 -2.63 -0.59
CA VAL A 544 7.68 -3.94 -0.38
C VAL A 544 8.74 -5.01 -0.17
N HIS A 545 9.77 -5.01 -1.00
CA HIS A 545 10.87 -5.97 -0.88
C HIS A 545 11.76 -5.68 0.33
N ALA A 546 12.10 -4.41 0.55
CA ALA A 546 12.97 -4.00 1.66
C ALA A 546 12.36 -4.27 3.04
N LEU A 547 11.03 -4.19 3.15
CA LEU A 547 10.26 -4.50 4.35
C LEU A 547 9.75 -5.94 4.40
N GLN A 548 10.05 -6.76 3.38
CA GLN A 548 9.60 -8.16 3.26
C GLN A 548 8.09 -8.33 3.30
N LEU A 549 7.38 -7.40 2.66
CA LEU A 549 5.93 -7.46 2.50
C LEU A 549 5.52 -8.27 1.27
N ASP A 550 6.47 -8.85 0.53
CA ASP A 550 6.22 -9.68 -0.66
C ASP A 550 5.21 -10.81 -0.35
N ASP A 551 5.41 -11.53 0.74
CA ASP A 551 4.51 -12.62 1.18
C ASP A 551 3.12 -12.09 1.58
N ALA A 552 3.06 -10.87 2.13
CA ALA A 552 1.81 -10.24 2.53
C ALA A 552 0.95 -9.81 1.34
N PHE A 553 1.54 -9.69 0.15
CA PHE A 553 0.82 -9.39 -1.10
C PHE A 553 0.73 -10.58 -2.06
N ALA A 554 1.38 -11.70 -1.74
CA ALA A 554 1.35 -12.92 -2.56
C ALA A 554 -0.08 -13.45 -2.79
N PHE A 555 -1.01 -13.20 -1.86
CA PHE A 555 -2.41 -13.61 -1.98
C PHE A 555 -3.08 -13.06 -3.26
N ALA A 556 -2.66 -11.89 -3.75
CA ALA A 556 -3.24 -11.30 -4.96
C ALA A 556 -2.92 -12.11 -6.22
N HIS A 557 -1.83 -12.87 -6.21
CA HIS A 557 -1.43 -13.76 -7.29
C HIS A 557 -1.90 -15.22 -7.08
N GLU A 558 -2.32 -15.58 -5.87
CA GLU A 558 -2.70 -16.94 -5.49
C GLU A 558 -4.23 -17.17 -5.37
N ILE A 559 -5.05 -16.11 -5.45
CA ILE A 559 -6.51 -16.25 -5.46
C ILE A 559 -6.97 -16.91 -6.77
N SER A 560 -7.04 -18.23 -6.74
CA SER A 560 -7.80 -19.04 -7.69
C SER A 560 -9.23 -19.15 -7.16
N ILE A 561 -10.11 -18.23 -7.57
CA ILE A 561 -11.54 -18.39 -7.30
C ILE A 561 -11.99 -19.65 -8.04
N PRO A 562 -12.47 -20.70 -7.35
CA PRO A 562 -12.84 -21.95 -7.99
C PRO A 562 -13.91 -21.68 -9.05
N HIS A 563 -13.54 -21.83 -10.31
CA HIS A 563 -14.45 -21.63 -11.42
C HIS A 563 -15.60 -22.61 -11.30
N SER A 564 -16.82 -22.10 -11.49
CA SER A 564 -18.08 -22.82 -11.32
C SER A 564 -18.31 -23.96 -12.32
N THR A 565 -17.29 -24.34 -13.10
CA THR A 565 -17.21 -25.51 -14.01
C THR A 565 -17.82 -26.80 -13.46
N ASN A 566 -17.79 -27.02 -12.14
CA ASN A 566 -18.37 -28.22 -11.52
C ASN A 566 -19.91 -28.15 -11.40
N LEU A 567 -20.52 -26.98 -11.48
CA LEU A 567 -21.99 -26.82 -11.51
C LEU A 567 -22.57 -27.15 -12.89
N LEU A 568 -21.81 -26.93 -13.96
CA LEU A 568 -22.24 -27.24 -15.33
C LEU A 568 -22.28 -28.75 -15.61
N SER A 569 -21.40 -29.53 -14.99
CA SER A 569 -21.42 -31.00 -15.10
C SER A 569 -22.66 -31.62 -14.44
N MET A 570 -23.26 -30.93 -13.46
CA MET A 570 -24.52 -31.33 -12.81
C MET A 570 -25.76 -31.09 -13.69
N LEU A 571 -25.61 -30.41 -14.84
CA LEU A 571 -26.67 -30.15 -15.82
C LEU A 571 -26.68 -31.16 -16.98
N ASP A 572 -26.04 -32.32 -16.81
CA ASP A 572 -26.11 -33.42 -17.79
C ASP A 572 -27.45 -34.17 -17.69
N PHE A 573 -28.43 -33.68 -18.44
CA PHE A 573 -29.74 -34.29 -18.59
C PHE A 573 -29.82 -35.29 -19.76
N SER A 574 -28.69 -35.83 -20.24
CA SER A 574 -28.66 -36.74 -21.39
C SER A 574 -29.58 -37.96 -21.25
N ALA A 575 -29.71 -38.51 -20.04
CA ALA A 575 -30.65 -39.60 -19.76
C ALA A 575 -32.12 -39.18 -19.94
N LEU A 576 -32.47 -37.96 -19.52
CA LEU A 576 -33.79 -37.38 -19.73
C LEU A 576 -34.05 -37.10 -21.22
N ASP A 577 -33.04 -36.63 -21.95
CA ASP A 577 -33.15 -36.38 -23.39
C ASP A 577 -33.37 -37.69 -24.18
N ILE A 578 -32.67 -38.77 -23.82
CA ILE A 578 -32.87 -40.10 -24.41
C ILE A 578 -34.28 -40.61 -24.12
N PHE A 579 -34.74 -40.50 -22.86
CA PHE A 579 -36.09 -40.88 -22.47
C PHE A 579 -37.16 -40.06 -23.22
N ALA A 580 -36.96 -38.74 -23.33
CA ALA A 580 -37.86 -37.86 -24.05
C ALA A 580 -37.95 -38.20 -25.53
N ALA A 581 -36.81 -38.50 -26.18
CA ALA A 581 -36.76 -38.91 -27.58
C ALA A 581 -37.52 -40.23 -27.81
N GLN A 582 -37.42 -41.19 -26.90
CA GLN A 582 -38.15 -42.46 -26.98
C GLN A 582 -39.66 -42.27 -26.85
N ILE A 583 -40.11 -41.45 -25.90
CA ILE A 583 -41.54 -41.14 -25.71
C ILE A 583 -42.11 -40.39 -26.91
N LEU A 584 -41.39 -39.39 -27.43
CA LEU A 584 -41.84 -38.59 -28.57
C LEU A 584 -41.81 -39.34 -29.92
N ALA A 585 -41.11 -40.47 -29.99
CA ALA A 585 -41.11 -41.38 -31.14
C ALA A 585 -42.29 -42.37 -31.12
N ALA A 586 -42.98 -42.53 -29.98
CA ALA A 586 -44.13 -43.42 -29.87
C ALA A 586 -45.31 -42.90 -30.72
N ASN A 587 -46.04 -43.82 -31.37
CA ASN A 587 -47.18 -43.49 -32.22
C ASN A 587 -48.19 -44.65 -32.26
N GLU A 588 -49.20 -44.60 -33.12
CA GLU A 588 -50.24 -45.66 -33.19
C GLU A 588 -49.66 -47.05 -33.52
N THR A 589 -48.53 -47.13 -34.23
CA THR A 589 -47.82 -48.39 -34.54
C THR A 589 -47.13 -49.01 -33.32
N THR A 590 -47.02 -48.26 -32.22
CA THR A 590 -46.56 -48.75 -30.92
C THR A 590 -47.54 -49.78 -30.33
N PHE A 591 -48.76 -49.89 -30.89
CA PHE A 591 -49.75 -50.94 -30.61
C PHE A 591 -49.93 -51.87 -31.83
N PRO A 592 -48.89 -52.63 -32.24
CA PRO A 592 -48.84 -53.27 -33.55
C PRO A 592 -49.94 -54.32 -33.77
N GLU A 593 -50.36 -55.00 -32.71
CA GLU A 593 -51.41 -56.02 -32.78
C GLU A 593 -52.83 -55.43 -32.85
N LEU A 594 -53.02 -54.19 -32.38
CA LEU A 594 -54.36 -53.61 -32.27
C LEU A 594 -54.95 -53.26 -33.64
N SER A 595 -54.15 -52.69 -34.54
CA SER A 595 -54.60 -52.33 -35.89
C SER A 595 -54.96 -53.57 -36.72
N SER A 596 -54.16 -54.64 -36.63
CA SER A 596 -54.40 -55.89 -37.35
C SER A 596 -55.61 -56.65 -36.79
N LEU A 597 -55.77 -56.70 -35.45
CA LEU A 597 -56.93 -57.28 -34.78
C LEU A 597 -58.23 -56.53 -35.13
N THR A 598 -58.20 -55.20 -35.09
CA THR A 598 -59.36 -54.36 -35.40
C THR A 598 -59.81 -54.54 -36.86
N ASN A 599 -58.87 -54.52 -37.81
CA ASN A 599 -59.16 -54.76 -39.23
C ASN A 599 -59.64 -56.19 -39.49
N SER A 600 -59.06 -57.19 -38.82
CA SER A 600 -59.48 -58.59 -38.95
C SER A 600 -60.89 -58.82 -38.38
N SER A 601 -61.21 -58.18 -37.26
CA SER A 601 -62.54 -58.23 -36.64
C SER A 601 -63.60 -57.57 -37.53
N LEU A 602 -63.29 -56.40 -38.11
CA LEU A 602 -64.17 -55.74 -39.07
C LEU A 602 -64.36 -56.59 -40.34
N GLY A 603 -63.28 -57.17 -40.86
CA GLY A 603 -63.35 -58.08 -42.01
C GLY A 603 -64.25 -59.28 -41.74
N ALA A 604 -64.12 -59.90 -40.56
CA ALA A 604 -65.00 -60.97 -40.13
C ALA A 604 -66.47 -60.50 -40.03
N LEU A 605 -66.72 -59.33 -39.44
CA LEU A 605 -68.07 -58.76 -39.34
C LEU A 605 -68.69 -58.60 -40.73
N ASN A 606 -67.97 -58.03 -41.69
CA ASN A 606 -68.44 -57.86 -43.06
C ASN A 606 -68.69 -59.19 -43.79
N VAL A 607 -67.84 -60.20 -43.56
CA VAL A 607 -68.07 -61.55 -44.10
C VAL A 607 -69.37 -62.12 -43.59
N TYR A 608 -69.59 -62.08 -42.26
CA TYR A 608 -70.78 -62.64 -41.65
C TYR A 608 -72.03 -61.80 -41.82
N THR A 609 -71.99 -60.67 -42.53
CA THR A 609 -73.16 -59.79 -42.73
C THR A 609 -73.44 -59.51 -44.20
N SER A 610 -72.77 -60.24 -45.11
CA SER A 610 -72.97 -60.15 -46.55
C SER A 610 -73.16 -61.53 -47.15
N ALA A 611 -74.29 -61.78 -47.82
CA ALA A 611 -74.57 -63.02 -48.54
C ALA A 611 -73.54 -63.27 -49.64
N GLU A 612 -73.09 -62.21 -50.31
CA GLU A 612 -72.03 -62.30 -51.32
C GLU A 612 -70.70 -62.73 -50.70
N ALA A 613 -70.35 -62.19 -49.53
CA ALA A 613 -69.14 -62.60 -48.82
C ALA A 613 -69.26 -64.03 -48.26
N LEU A 614 -70.38 -64.36 -47.62
CA LEU A 614 -70.67 -65.71 -47.12
C LEU A 614 -70.57 -66.77 -48.22
N SER A 615 -71.15 -66.52 -49.42
CA SER A 615 -71.09 -67.44 -50.56
C SER A 615 -69.70 -67.63 -51.15
N ARG A 616 -68.77 -66.68 -50.92
CA ARG A 616 -67.37 -66.80 -51.30
C ARG A 616 -66.54 -67.53 -50.23
N THR A 617 -66.93 -67.43 -48.96
CA THR A 617 -66.18 -67.97 -47.83
C THR A 617 -66.59 -69.40 -47.47
N PHE A 618 -67.86 -69.77 -47.65
CA PHE A 618 -68.41 -71.05 -47.21
C PHE A 618 -69.08 -71.85 -48.34
N PRO A 619 -69.12 -73.19 -48.25
CA PRO A 619 -69.80 -74.05 -49.22
C PRO A 619 -71.27 -73.65 -49.49
N PRO A 620 -71.77 -73.78 -50.73
CA PRO A 620 -73.12 -73.33 -51.11
C PRO A 620 -74.25 -73.96 -50.29
N ASP A 621 -74.10 -75.21 -49.87
CA ASP A 621 -75.05 -75.95 -49.05
C ASP A 621 -75.23 -75.37 -47.63
N GLN A 622 -74.25 -74.60 -47.16
CA GLN A 622 -74.25 -74.00 -45.82
C GLN A 622 -74.85 -72.60 -45.77
N VAL A 623 -74.90 -71.90 -46.90
CA VAL A 623 -75.31 -70.47 -46.98
C VAL A 623 -76.52 -70.22 -47.88
N ALA A 624 -77.03 -71.23 -48.59
CA ALA A 624 -78.13 -71.10 -49.57
C ALA A 624 -79.41 -70.43 -49.04
N GLN A 625 -79.67 -70.50 -47.72
CA GLN A 625 -80.87 -69.94 -47.08
C GLN A 625 -80.61 -68.58 -46.38
N CYS A 626 -79.36 -68.09 -46.38
CA CYS A 626 -78.94 -66.89 -45.67
C CYS A 626 -78.80 -65.69 -46.61
N ALA A 627 -79.86 -64.88 -46.73
CA ALA A 627 -79.94 -63.73 -47.66
C ALA A 627 -79.79 -62.37 -46.96
N ILE A 628 -78.56 -62.01 -46.57
CA ILE A 628 -78.23 -60.75 -45.88
C ILE A 628 -77.41 -59.85 -46.83
N HIS A 629 -77.63 -58.54 -46.81
CA HIS A 629 -76.98 -57.61 -47.75
C HIS A 629 -76.35 -56.39 -47.06
N ASP A 630 -75.87 -56.54 -45.82
CA ASP A 630 -75.45 -55.43 -44.96
C ASP A 630 -73.93 -55.17 -44.98
N GLY A 631 -73.09 -56.17 -45.25
CA GLY A 631 -71.63 -56.22 -44.96
C GLY A 631 -70.69 -55.21 -45.63
N GLN A 632 -70.97 -53.92 -45.47
CA GLN A 632 -70.18 -52.75 -45.84
C GLN A 632 -69.89 -51.87 -44.62
N TYR A 633 -69.65 -52.48 -43.45
CA TYR A 633 -69.22 -51.74 -42.27
C TYR A 633 -67.79 -51.23 -42.44
N GLU A 634 -67.55 -50.00 -41.99
CA GLU A 634 -66.23 -49.37 -41.95
C GLU A 634 -65.88 -49.01 -40.49
N LEU A 635 -64.58 -48.88 -40.18
CA LEU A 635 -64.14 -48.44 -38.84
C LEU A 635 -64.70 -47.05 -38.48
N SER A 636 -64.87 -46.17 -39.48
CA SER A 636 -65.44 -44.83 -39.37
C SER A 636 -66.93 -44.84 -38.97
N SER A 637 -67.67 -45.88 -39.34
CA SER A 637 -69.13 -45.99 -39.19
C SER A 637 -69.57 -47.04 -38.18
N ILE A 638 -68.65 -47.80 -37.59
CA ILE A 638 -68.96 -48.90 -36.66
C ILE A 638 -69.78 -48.44 -35.44
N LYS A 639 -69.62 -47.19 -34.98
CA LYS A 639 -70.38 -46.64 -33.85
C LYS A 639 -71.81 -46.22 -34.20
N THR A 640 -72.12 -46.23 -35.49
CA THR A 640 -73.38 -45.78 -36.08
C THR A 640 -73.81 -46.77 -37.18
N PRO A 641 -74.03 -48.05 -36.84
CA PRO A 641 -74.21 -49.13 -37.82
C PRO A 641 -75.44 -48.95 -38.73
N TRP A 642 -76.47 -48.23 -38.27
CA TRP A 642 -77.63 -47.89 -39.10
C TRP A 642 -77.26 -47.03 -40.32
N MET A 643 -76.21 -46.20 -40.23
CA MET A 643 -75.74 -45.42 -41.37
C MET A 643 -75.13 -46.31 -42.46
N ALA A 644 -74.37 -47.34 -42.07
CA ALA A 644 -73.80 -48.31 -43.01
C ALA A 644 -74.89 -49.15 -43.70
N ASN A 645 -76.01 -49.38 -43.01
CA ASN A 645 -77.15 -50.12 -43.51
C ASN A 645 -78.20 -49.25 -44.25
N HIS A 646 -77.96 -47.94 -44.40
CA HIS A 646 -78.92 -46.97 -44.96
C HIS A 646 -80.28 -46.91 -44.25
N ASP A 647 -80.32 -47.23 -42.95
CA ASP A 647 -81.50 -47.10 -42.11
C ASP A 647 -81.57 -45.71 -41.44
N ALA A 648 -82.78 -45.28 -41.09
CA ALA A 648 -82.95 -44.10 -40.25
C ALA A 648 -82.32 -44.33 -38.86
N ALA A 649 -81.74 -43.27 -38.28
CA ALA A 649 -81.17 -43.35 -36.93
C ALA A 649 -82.26 -43.79 -35.93
N PRO A 650 -81.99 -44.80 -35.09
CA PRO A 650 -82.93 -45.23 -34.07
C PRO A 650 -83.09 -44.16 -32.98
N ASP A 651 -84.15 -44.26 -32.17
CA ASP A 651 -84.35 -43.38 -31.01
C ASP A 651 -83.11 -43.34 -30.13
N SER A 652 -82.81 -42.17 -29.53
CA SER A 652 -81.57 -41.92 -28.78
C SER A 652 -81.33 -42.85 -27.58
N SER A 653 -82.33 -43.61 -27.15
CA SER A 653 -82.24 -44.65 -26.12
C SER A 653 -81.73 -46.01 -26.63
N THR A 654 -81.62 -46.21 -27.94
CA THR A 654 -81.22 -47.49 -28.55
C THR A 654 -79.71 -47.52 -28.72
N SER A 655 -79.03 -48.44 -28.02
CA SER A 655 -77.59 -48.62 -28.23
C SER A 655 -77.29 -49.20 -29.63
N PRO A 656 -76.13 -48.90 -30.24
CA PRO A 656 -75.71 -49.51 -31.50
C PRO A 656 -75.72 -51.05 -31.49
N SER A 657 -75.36 -51.66 -30.36
CA SER A 657 -75.46 -53.11 -30.16
C SER A 657 -76.91 -53.62 -30.15
N SER A 658 -77.85 -52.86 -29.57
CA SER A 658 -79.28 -53.21 -29.55
C SER A 658 -79.90 -53.09 -30.95
N TYR A 659 -79.44 -52.12 -31.75
CA TYR A 659 -79.80 -52.02 -33.17
C TYR A 659 -79.33 -53.26 -33.94
N MET A 660 -78.05 -53.66 -33.78
CA MET A 660 -77.51 -54.86 -34.44
C MET A 660 -78.28 -56.13 -34.03
N ALA A 661 -78.56 -56.30 -32.73
CA ALA A 661 -79.36 -57.43 -32.25
C ALA A 661 -80.75 -57.48 -32.91
N SER A 662 -81.40 -56.32 -33.06
CA SER A 662 -82.72 -56.21 -33.67
C SER A 662 -82.68 -56.49 -35.19
N ARG A 663 -81.65 -55.98 -35.86
CA ARG A 663 -81.43 -56.12 -37.31
C ARG A 663 -81.19 -57.57 -37.73
N TYR A 664 -80.38 -58.32 -36.98
CA TYR A 664 -80.01 -59.68 -37.36
C TYR A 664 -80.95 -60.77 -36.86
N LYS A 665 -81.85 -60.46 -35.92
CA LYS A 665 -82.84 -61.39 -35.36
C LYS A 665 -83.68 -62.15 -36.41
N PRO A 666 -84.18 -61.53 -37.51
CA PRO A 666 -84.94 -62.24 -38.54
C PRO A 666 -84.15 -63.32 -39.28
N TYR A 667 -82.82 -63.21 -39.31
CA TYR A 667 -81.94 -64.13 -40.03
C TYR A 667 -81.54 -65.37 -39.21
N ARG A 668 -81.95 -65.43 -37.93
CA ARG A 668 -81.61 -66.52 -37.01
C ARG A 668 -81.89 -67.93 -37.58
N SER A 669 -83.04 -68.12 -38.23
CA SER A 669 -83.41 -69.42 -38.81
C SER A 669 -82.82 -69.64 -40.20
N GLY A 670 -82.76 -68.60 -41.05
CA GLY A 670 -82.24 -68.70 -42.41
C GLY A 670 -80.72 -68.92 -42.49
N CYS A 671 -80.00 -68.50 -41.45
CA CYS A 671 -78.55 -68.60 -41.37
C CYS A 671 -78.07 -69.64 -40.35
N SER A 672 -78.93 -70.57 -39.91
CA SER A 672 -78.56 -71.56 -38.89
C SER A 672 -77.52 -72.59 -39.34
N SER A 673 -77.35 -72.77 -40.64
CA SER A 673 -76.35 -73.67 -41.25
C SER A 673 -75.00 -73.00 -41.51
N VAL A 674 -74.89 -71.67 -41.31
CA VAL A 674 -73.63 -70.95 -41.46
C VAL A 674 -72.67 -71.42 -40.35
N PRO A 675 -71.44 -71.86 -40.68
CA PRO A 675 -70.46 -72.22 -39.66
C PRO A 675 -70.11 -70.99 -38.82
N ILE A 676 -70.57 -70.97 -37.58
CA ILE A 676 -70.21 -69.94 -36.61
C ILE A 676 -69.29 -70.55 -35.55
N SER A 677 -68.18 -69.88 -35.28
CA SER A 677 -67.38 -70.17 -34.09
C SER A 677 -68.19 -69.80 -32.85
N THR A 678 -68.09 -70.59 -31.80
CA THR A 678 -68.75 -70.38 -30.50
C THR A 678 -68.76 -68.90 -30.08
N CYS A 679 -69.87 -68.41 -29.54
CA CYS A 679 -69.89 -67.12 -28.85
C CYS A 679 -68.98 -67.19 -27.63
N ALA A 680 -68.26 -66.12 -27.30
CA ALA A 680 -67.26 -66.08 -26.23
C ALA A 680 -67.82 -66.49 -24.85
N ARG A 681 -69.15 -66.40 -24.66
CA ARG A 681 -69.82 -66.80 -23.42
C ARG A 681 -70.67 -68.08 -23.52
N ARG A 682 -70.82 -68.73 -24.69
CA ARG A 682 -71.67 -69.94 -24.87
C ARG A 682 -71.17 -70.88 -25.98
N VAL A 683 -71.17 -72.19 -25.70
CA VAL A 683 -70.70 -73.27 -26.60
C VAL A 683 -71.56 -73.45 -27.87
N ALA A 684 -72.81 -72.96 -27.86
CA ALA A 684 -73.63 -72.81 -29.06
C ALA A 684 -74.47 -71.54 -28.94
N CYS A 685 -74.39 -70.65 -29.93
CA CYS A 685 -75.20 -69.44 -29.96
C CYS A 685 -75.94 -69.27 -31.29
N PRO A 686 -77.15 -68.70 -31.27
CA PRO A 686 -77.86 -68.29 -32.47
C PRO A 686 -77.07 -67.27 -33.29
N TYR A 687 -77.23 -67.30 -34.61
CA TYR A 687 -76.53 -66.45 -35.57
C TYR A 687 -76.62 -64.94 -35.27
N ASP A 688 -77.79 -64.44 -34.89
CA ASP A 688 -77.97 -63.02 -34.54
C ASP A 688 -77.21 -62.60 -33.28
N LEU A 689 -77.11 -63.50 -32.30
CA LEU A 689 -76.30 -63.25 -31.09
C LEU A 689 -74.81 -63.29 -31.43
N PHE A 690 -74.38 -64.19 -32.31
CA PHE A 690 -73.00 -64.23 -32.81
C PHE A 690 -72.61 -62.94 -33.54
N VAL A 691 -73.42 -62.48 -34.49
CA VAL A 691 -73.15 -61.23 -35.24
C VAL A 691 -73.17 -60.01 -34.31
N THR A 692 -74.09 -59.97 -33.34
CA THR A 692 -74.14 -58.88 -32.35
C THR A 692 -72.90 -58.86 -31.47
N GLU A 693 -72.40 -60.02 -31.06
CA GLU A 693 -71.18 -60.15 -30.27
C GLU A 693 -69.94 -59.77 -31.09
N LEU A 694 -69.85 -60.25 -32.33
CA LEU A 694 -68.78 -59.88 -33.27
C LEU A 694 -68.73 -58.37 -33.49
N TYR A 695 -69.88 -57.74 -33.74
CA TYR A 695 -70.01 -56.29 -33.83
C TYR A 695 -69.56 -55.58 -32.54
N SER A 696 -70.02 -56.06 -31.38
CA SER A 696 -69.67 -55.46 -30.09
C SER A 696 -68.17 -55.54 -29.85
N ASN A 697 -67.53 -56.66 -30.21
CA ASN A 697 -66.09 -56.83 -30.15
C ASN A 697 -65.35 -55.88 -31.11
N THR A 698 -65.78 -55.76 -32.37
CA THR A 698 -65.21 -54.80 -33.34
C THR A 698 -65.35 -53.36 -32.86
N SER A 699 -66.52 -53.00 -32.33
CA SER A 699 -66.81 -51.67 -31.78
C SER A 699 -65.92 -51.35 -30.58
N THR A 700 -65.73 -52.28 -29.66
CA THR A 700 -64.84 -52.11 -28.51
C THR A 700 -63.38 -51.99 -28.95
N LEU A 701 -62.91 -52.76 -29.95
CA LEU A 701 -61.55 -52.63 -30.49
C LEU A 701 -61.28 -51.26 -31.12
N VAL A 702 -62.29 -50.62 -31.70
CA VAL A 702 -62.20 -49.23 -32.18
C VAL A 702 -62.09 -48.23 -31.03
N ASP A 703 -62.77 -48.44 -29.89
CA ASP A 703 -62.58 -47.61 -28.69
C ASP A 703 -61.17 -47.78 -28.11
N VAL A 704 -60.65 -49.01 -28.06
CA VAL A 704 -59.27 -49.31 -27.64
C VAL A 704 -58.26 -48.55 -28.52
N SER A 705 -58.48 -48.50 -29.84
CA SER A 705 -57.61 -47.79 -30.79
C SER A 705 -57.62 -46.28 -30.58
N LYS A 706 -58.80 -45.71 -30.32
CA LYS A 706 -58.97 -44.28 -30.03
C LYS A 706 -58.30 -43.89 -28.71
N ASP A 707 -58.48 -44.71 -27.67
CA ASP A 707 -57.90 -44.44 -26.35
C ASP A 707 -56.37 -44.62 -26.35
N ALA A 708 -55.84 -45.57 -27.14
CA ALA A 708 -54.41 -45.70 -27.37
C ALA A 708 -53.80 -44.44 -28.01
N ALA A 709 -54.45 -43.87 -29.02
CA ALA A 709 -54.01 -42.61 -29.65
C ALA A 709 -54.08 -41.42 -28.69
N ALA A 710 -55.15 -41.32 -27.90
CA ALA A 710 -55.30 -40.28 -26.87
C ALA A 710 -54.24 -40.40 -25.76
N PHE A 711 -53.88 -41.62 -25.37
CA PHE A 711 -52.81 -41.91 -24.43
C PHE A 711 -51.45 -41.43 -24.96
N VAL A 712 -51.09 -41.79 -26.19
CA VAL A 712 -49.84 -41.32 -26.83
C VAL A 712 -49.79 -39.79 -26.90
N SER A 713 -50.88 -39.13 -27.28
CA SER A 713 -50.96 -37.66 -27.29
C SER A 713 -50.72 -37.06 -25.90
N THR A 714 -51.27 -37.69 -24.85
CA THR A 714 -51.10 -37.24 -23.46
C THR A 714 -49.65 -37.39 -23.01
N MET A 715 -48.99 -38.52 -23.35
CA MET A 715 -47.57 -38.72 -23.07
C MET A 715 -46.69 -37.68 -23.76
N HIS A 716 -46.95 -37.39 -25.04
CA HIS A 716 -46.22 -36.35 -25.78
C HIS A 716 -46.35 -34.99 -25.13
N SER A 717 -47.56 -34.60 -24.70
CA SER A 717 -47.77 -33.32 -24.03
C SER A 717 -47.01 -33.24 -22.71
N ASN A 718 -47.13 -34.25 -21.85
CA ASN A 718 -46.43 -34.27 -20.56
C ASN A 718 -44.90 -34.27 -20.75
N MET A 719 -44.38 -34.96 -21.78
CA MET A 719 -42.96 -35.00 -22.08
C MET A 719 -42.42 -33.63 -22.55
N LYS A 720 -43.16 -32.93 -23.41
CA LYS A 720 -42.79 -31.57 -23.85
C LYS A 720 -42.77 -30.59 -22.69
N GLU A 721 -43.72 -30.69 -21.75
CA GLU A 721 -43.70 -29.88 -20.53
C GLU A 721 -42.45 -30.14 -19.68
N LEU A 722 -42.05 -31.40 -19.56
CA LEU A 722 -40.84 -31.78 -18.83
C LEU A 722 -39.57 -31.26 -19.51
N GLN A 723 -39.47 -31.34 -20.84
CA GLN A 723 -38.35 -30.76 -21.61
C GLN A 723 -38.27 -29.23 -21.49
N MET A 724 -39.41 -28.53 -21.56
CA MET A 724 -39.44 -27.07 -21.35
C MET A 724 -38.98 -26.69 -19.94
N TYR A 725 -39.46 -27.42 -18.92
CA TYR A 725 -39.01 -27.21 -17.55
C TYR A 725 -37.50 -27.42 -17.41
N ALA A 726 -36.96 -28.46 -18.03
CA ALA A 726 -35.53 -28.74 -18.03
C ALA A 726 -34.69 -27.65 -18.69
N SER A 727 -35.16 -27.13 -19.82
CA SER A 727 -34.50 -26.04 -20.54
C SER A 727 -34.48 -24.74 -19.73
N THR A 728 -35.59 -24.38 -19.08
CA THR A 728 -35.66 -23.20 -18.20
C THR A 728 -34.73 -23.34 -17.00
N PHE A 729 -34.73 -24.51 -16.35
CA PHE A 729 -33.82 -24.78 -15.23
C PHE A 729 -32.35 -24.64 -15.64
N LYS A 730 -31.95 -25.27 -16.77
CA LYS A 730 -30.59 -25.16 -17.31
C LYS A 730 -30.19 -23.72 -17.59
N THR A 731 -31.10 -22.92 -18.16
CA THR A 731 -30.87 -21.49 -18.45
C THR A 731 -30.61 -20.70 -17.17
N ASN A 732 -31.44 -20.89 -16.13
CA ASN A 732 -31.29 -20.18 -14.86
C ASN A 732 -30.00 -20.58 -14.13
N VAL A 733 -29.63 -21.86 -14.11
CA VAL A 733 -28.36 -22.31 -13.49
C VAL A 733 -27.16 -21.75 -14.26
N THR A 734 -27.22 -21.73 -15.61
CA THR A 734 -26.14 -21.15 -16.43
C THR A 734 -25.99 -19.65 -16.19
N ALA A 735 -27.10 -18.92 -16.00
CA ALA A 735 -27.07 -17.50 -15.66
C ALA A 735 -26.44 -17.23 -14.28
N LEU A 736 -26.78 -18.06 -13.27
CA LEU A 736 -26.17 -17.97 -11.94
C LEU A 736 -24.66 -18.24 -11.98
N VAL A 737 -24.24 -19.28 -12.71
CA VAL A 737 -22.82 -19.62 -12.95
C VAL A 737 -22.09 -18.44 -13.59
N ALA A 738 -22.65 -17.85 -14.64
CA ALA A 738 -22.06 -16.70 -15.31
C ALA A 738 -21.94 -15.46 -14.40
N ALA A 739 -22.93 -15.20 -13.54
CA ALA A 739 -22.88 -14.10 -12.58
C ALA A 739 -21.77 -14.30 -11.53
N LEU A 740 -21.62 -15.53 -11.01
CA LEU A 740 -20.55 -15.86 -10.06
C LEU A 740 -19.16 -15.77 -10.68
N ASP A 741 -19.00 -16.23 -11.93
CA ASP A 741 -17.73 -16.10 -12.66
C ASP A 741 -17.40 -14.62 -12.95
N ASP A 742 -18.37 -13.78 -13.32
CA ASP A 742 -18.18 -12.34 -13.59
C ASP A 742 -17.74 -11.55 -12.35
N VAL A 743 -18.32 -11.84 -11.17
CA VAL A 743 -17.85 -11.26 -9.90
C VAL A 743 -16.43 -11.74 -9.59
N GLY A 744 -16.13 -13.02 -9.87
CA GLY A 744 -14.80 -13.58 -9.68
C GLY A 744 -13.73 -12.90 -10.56
N ASP A 745 -14.02 -12.72 -11.84
CA ASP A 745 -13.12 -12.05 -12.80
C ASP A 745 -12.93 -10.56 -12.46
N THR A 746 -14.00 -9.88 -12.04
CA THR A 746 -13.94 -8.48 -11.60
C THR A 746 -13.08 -8.33 -10.34
N LEU A 747 -13.25 -9.22 -9.36
CA LEU A 747 -12.46 -9.22 -8.14
C LEU A 747 -10.98 -9.49 -8.44
N ALA A 748 -10.67 -10.51 -9.25
CA ALA A 748 -9.29 -10.86 -9.61
C ALA A 748 -8.59 -9.74 -10.37
N SER A 749 -9.27 -9.14 -11.36
CA SER A 749 -8.70 -8.06 -12.17
C SER A 749 -8.50 -6.76 -11.39
N SER A 750 -9.43 -6.39 -10.50
CA SER A 750 -9.25 -5.21 -9.64
C SER A 750 -8.13 -5.44 -8.61
N LEU A 751 -8.12 -6.60 -7.96
CA LEU A 751 -7.14 -6.92 -6.92
C LEU A 751 -5.71 -6.89 -7.47
N LEU A 752 -5.47 -7.52 -8.63
CA LEU A 752 -4.17 -7.48 -9.30
C LEU A 752 -3.77 -6.05 -9.66
N LYS A 753 -4.69 -5.29 -10.25
CA LYS A 753 -4.42 -3.90 -10.66
C LYS A 753 -4.07 -3.00 -9.48
N ASP A 754 -4.78 -3.13 -8.36
CA ASP A 754 -4.60 -2.27 -7.20
C ASP A 754 -3.35 -2.66 -6.41
N VAL A 755 -3.01 -3.96 -6.33
CA VAL A 755 -1.74 -4.42 -5.75
C VAL A 755 -0.55 -3.99 -6.63
N ASP A 756 -0.66 -4.09 -7.95
CA ASP A 756 0.38 -3.58 -8.87
C ASP A 756 0.54 -2.07 -8.74
N ALA A 757 -0.56 -1.31 -8.60
CA ALA A 757 -0.53 0.12 -8.38
C ALA A 757 0.13 0.48 -7.04
N PHE A 758 -0.21 -0.24 -5.97
CA PHE A 758 0.45 -0.11 -4.67
C PHE A 758 1.96 -0.36 -4.78
N GLN A 759 2.36 -1.50 -5.36
CA GLN A 759 3.77 -1.84 -5.55
C GLN A 759 4.53 -0.80 -6.39
N ALA A 760 3.89 -0.24 -7.42
CA ALA A 760 4.47 0.83 -8.23
C ALA A 760 4.67 2.13 -7.44
N HIS A 761 3.81 2.41 -6.46
CA HIS A 761 3.94 3.57 -5.57
C HIS A 761 4.89 3.34 -4.40
N MET A 762 5.31 2.11 -4.12
CA MET A 762 6.23 1.77 -3.02
C MET A 762 7.71 2.08 -3.29
N THR A 763 8.01 2.89 -4.31
CA THR A 763 9.32 3.52 -4.51
C THR A 763 9.32 4.95 -3.96
N CYS A 764 10.28 5.27 -3.09
CA CYS A 764 10.36 6.54 -2.36
C CYS A 764 11.61 7.37 -2.73
N THR A 765 12.01 7.36 -4.00
CA THR A 765 13.24 8.00 -4.51
C THR A 765 13.29 9.52 -4.31
N PHE A 766 12.13 10.16 -4.10
CA PHE A 766 12.05 11.58 -3.73
C PHE A 766 12.80 11.88 -2.43
N VAL A 767 12.82 10.96 -1.46
CA VAL A 767 13.51 11.13 -0.17
C VAL A 767 15.01 11.39 -0.39
N ALA A 768 15.63 10.65 -1.30
CA ALA A 768 17.04 10.83 -1.63
C ALA A 768 17.30 12.14 -2.39
N THR A 769 16.39 12.50 -3.31
CA THR A 769 16.47 13.74 -4.09
C THR A 769 16.39 14.96 -3.17
N ASP A 770 15.39 14.99 -2.28
CA ASP A 770 15.16 16.08 -1.35
C ASP A 770 16.25 16.14 -0.27
N PHE A 771 16.76 14.98 0.18
CA PHE A 771 17.93 14.94 1.06
C PHE A 771 19.16 15.58 0.42
N HIS A 772 19.46 15.25 -0.84
CA HIS A 772 20.60 15.85 -1.54
C HIS A 772 20.39 17.34 -1.83
N ALA A 773 19.15 17.78 -2.09
CA ALA A 773 18.82 19.20 -2.19
C ALA A 773 19.07 19.93 -0.86
N LEU A 774 18.56 19.38 0.25
CA LEU A 774 18.78 19.89 1.60
C LEU A 774 20.27 19.95 1.94
N GLN A 775 21.00 18.88 1.64
CA GLN A 775 22.44 18.81 1.84
C GLN A 775 23.16 19.90 1.02
N ALA A 776 22.80 20.12 -0.25
CA ALA A 776 23.38 21.19 -1.05
C ALA A 776 23.08 22.58 -0.46
N SER A 777 21.85 22.86 -0.05
CA SER A 777 21.44 24.11 0.59
C SER A 777 22.25 24.41 1.87
N VAL A 778 22.47 23.40 2.71
CA VAL A 778 23.18 23.53 3.98
C VAL A 778 24.71 23.52 3.79
N CYS A 779 25.22 22.61 2.98
CA CYS A 779 26.65 22.30 2.90
C CYS A 779 27.40 23.10 1.85
N ASP A 780 26.78 23.36 0.70
CA ASP A 780 27.42 24.08 -0.40
C ASP A 780 27.21 25.59 -0.33
N ASN A 781 26.13 26.03 0.32
CA ASN A 781 25.75 27.45 0.38
C ASN A 781 25.86 28.03 1.80
N LEU A 782 25.07 27.49 2.75
CA LEU A 782 24.96 28.07 4.09
C LEU A 782 26.26 27.99 4.91
N THR A 783 26.83 26.78 5.04
CA THR A 783 28.02 26.53 5.87
C THR A 783 29.25 27.36 5.42
N PRO A 784 29.60 27.40 4.12
CA PRO A 784 30.65 28.28 3.63
C PRO A 784 30.39 29.77 3.90
N ALA A 785 29.15 30.23 3.76
CA ALA A 785 28.81 31.63 3.98
C ALA A 785 28.96 32.04 5.47
N ILE A 786 28.54 31.18 6.40
CA ILE A 786 28.77 31.37 7.85
C ILE A 786 30.27 31.46 8.15
N LEU A 787 31.09 30.59 7.54
CA LEU A 787 32.54 30.61 7.70
C LEU A 787 33.13 31.96 7.26
N MET A 788 32.69 32.48 6.12
CA MET A 788 33.20 33.76 5.60
C MET A 788 32.82 34.95 6.49
N VAL A 789 31.60 34.97 7.04
CA VAL A 789 31.21 35.96 8.05
C VAL A 789 32.12 35.85 9.29
N ALA A 790 32.38 34.63 9.75
CA ALA A 790 33.24 34.37 10.90
C ALA A 790 34.68 34.90 10.68
N ILE A 791 35.24 34.68 9.49
CA ILE A 791 36.56 35.17 9.08
C ILE A 791 36.57 36.70 8.98
N CYS A 792 35.51 37.32 8.42
CA CYS A 792 35.41 38.77 8.34
C CYS A 792 35.34 39.42 9.73
N LEU A 793 34.60 38.81 10.68
CA LEU A 793 34.54 39.25 12.07
C LEU A 793 35.91 39.09 12.76
N PHE A 794 36.63 37.98 12.52
CA PHE A 794 37.97 37.75 13.08
C PHE A 794 38.97 38.82 12.63
N PHE A 795 39.09 39.03 11.31
CA PHE A 795 39.98 40.05 10.76
C PHE A 795 39.50 41.47 11.09
N GLY A 796 38.19 41.69 11.20
CA GLY A 796 37.61 42.93 11.69
C GLY A 796 38.07 43.23 13.12
N GLY A 797 38.07 42.24 14.01
CA GLY A 797 38.61 42.35 15.37
C GLY A 797 40.10 42.70 15.40
N ILE A 798 40.92 42.05 14.56
CA ILE A 798 42.36 42.38 14.42
C ILE A 798 42.56 43.81 13.94
N CYS A 799 41.83 44.23 12.90
CA CYS A 799 41.92 45.60 12.38
C CYS A 799 41.48 46.62 13.43
N MET A 800 40.40 46.32 14.18
CA MET A 800 39.92 47.16 15.26
C MET A 800 40.92 47.29 16.41
N LEU A 801 41.64 46.21 16.75
CA LEU A 801 42.72 46.26 17.73
C LEU A 801 43.81 47.25 17.28
N LEU A 802 44.21 47.21 16.01
CA LEU A 802 45.21 48.12 15.44
C LEU A 802 44.71 49.57 15.38
N VAL A 803 43.43 49.77 15.06
CA VAL A 803 42.75 51.08 15.12
C VAL A 803 42.77 51.63 16.55
N VAL A 804 42.42 50.84 17.56
CA VAL A 804 42.42 51.26 18.96
C VAL A 804 43.84 51.60 19.43
N VAL A 805 44.85 50.80 19.07
CA VAL A 805 46.26 51.12 19.38
C VAL A 805 46.68 52.43 18.72
N ALA A 806 46.30 52.67 17.46
CA ALA A 806 46.57 53.92 16.77
C ALA A 806 45.88 55.10 17.46
N LEU A 807 44.62 54.96 17.87
CA LEU A 807 43.88 55.97 18.63
C LEU A 807 44.57 56.29 19.96
N LEU A 808 44.99 55.28 20.73
CA LEU A 808 45.72 55.45 21.99
C LEU A 808 47.03 56.24 21.81
N LEU A 809 47.77 55.97 20.73
CA LEU A 809 48.99 56.71 20.40
C LEU A 809 48.68 58.15 19.95
N LEU A 810 47.62 58.34 19.16
CA LEU A 810 47.20 59.66 18.66
C LEU A 810 46.74 60.57 19.79
N VAL A 811 46.04 60.03 20.78
CA VAL A 811 45.63 60.75 21.99
C VAL A 811 46.83 61.39 22.67
N GLN A 812 47.93 60.65 22.86
CA GLN A 812 49.13 61.15 23.51
C GLN A 812 49.91 62.15 22.63
N ARG A 813 49.89 61.97 21.31
CA ARG A 813 50.69 62.77 20.35
C ARG A 813 50.00 64.04 19.86
N LEU A 814 48.67 64.11 19.87
CA LEU A 814 47.90 65.29 19.46
C LEU A 814 47.64 66.25 20.64
N SER A 815 47.56 65.74 21.86
CA SER A 815 47.37 66.52 23.09
C SER A 815 48.62 67.27 23.59
N SER A 816 49.82 66.93 23.10
CA SER A 816 51.11 67.51 23.50
C SER A 816 51.33 68.91 22.93
N PRO A 817 51.96 69.86 23.65
CA PRO A 817 52.13 71.25 23.20
C PRO A 817 52.88 71.35 21.85
N PRO A 818 52.62 72.40 21.03
CA PRO A 818 53.36 72.59 19.80
C PRO A 818 54.86 72.82 20.09
N PRO A 819 55.78 72.45 19.17
CA PRO A 819 57.18 72.86 19.29
C PRO A 819 57.23 74.39 19.46
N PRO A 820 58.12 74.93 20.30
CA PRO A 820 58.29 76.38 20.40
C PRO A 820 58.52 76.92 19.01
N SER A 821 57.66 77.85 18.57
CA SER A 821 57.81 78.49 17.28
C SER A 821 59.14 79.24 17.26
N LEU A 822 59.84 79.17 16.13
CA LEU A 822 61.09 79.89 15.86
C LEU A 822 60.98 81.43 16.07
N SER A 823 59.78 81.95 16.34
CA SER A 823 59.54 83.36 16.68
C SER A 823 60.09 83.76 18.05
N ILE A 824 60.28 82.83 18.99
CA ILE A 824 60.84 83.16 20.32
C ILE A 824 62.37 83.33 20.26
N LEU A 825 63.05 82.68 19.31
CA LEU A 825 64.48 82.87 19.05
C LEU A 825 64.81 84.12 18.22
N LYS A 826 63.80 84.88 17.80
CA LYS A 826 63.97 86.22 17.20
C LYS A 826 63.71 87.37 18.19
N GLN A 827 63.32 87.06 19.43
CA GLN A 827 63.11 88.03 20.51
C GLN A 827 64.12 87.90 21.66
N LEU A 828 65.05 86.95 21.57
CA LEU A 828 66.37 86.97 22.20
C LEU A 828 67.37 87.45 21.15
#